data_AF-A0A946SH95-F1
#
_entry.id   AF-A0A946SH95-F1
#
_cell.length_a   1.000
_cell.length_b   1.000
_cell.length_c   1.000
_cell.angle_alpha   90.00
_cell.angle_beta   90.00
_cell.angle_gamma   90.00
#
_symmetry.space_group_name_H-M   'P 1'
#
loop_
_entity.id
_entity.type
_entity.pdbx_description
1 polymer ?
#
loop_
_entity_poly.entity_id
_entity_poly.type
_entity_poly.pdbx_seq_one_letter_code
_entity_poly.pdbx_strand_id
1 'polypeptide(L)'
;MRKPDKVLLLHSYPPTPCLYGFEKGLKALGHEVVCVGPRVDRAYEEQFRRLEPECEYIEAPAPDVELSRLFELAGGALDWVLLLQPDGAFLPRGLRDCPVPTIAWWTHEAKYADIDQSLYYYFDAAPTVLGSYSNTCHERGLDNCPCFNFIGMNWLQPEVVDGDRPIDVAFVGSLNRALSRLRGRELEKLLQLSDEGIEVVVREGVYLDHMLDLYARSKIVWQHSGQGGNNLTFRVSEAMSAGALVLAPRPYDFAGLGDGAIEDGTHLVFYDDFDEARDLIRHYIAHEDERRHIADAGLRHLTEERPWLGEVERFVDEVVDAIPPDFLGRRHERLRRHGVDARRERMDYARYFFMYGEFAVARRLYEDTPDWSEDATLLHHRSLAAVHEGQQVDYLGVVHEVLSEHPDHLIALFNCVCVVCVNRSAMGATNALRALRQLLTAMQRSDPGSWTVDAVEGPYIAVQMRRLRLEIAQAYLDFPRGMERWRRLRDLYVHETLRNVGVLLAECERWEDAIIMFRNALRILPDEGPTMAQEALAWSTLGIQDRAAALYARAVESEPFFWGERAKLAQIWIDGDRARDAIGLLRKCLLTCRVHGEQRMDICRLLSLAHARLGESAVARRWLDDAMQEIRSGQLRGDVVPFYDPAVDVETMSIPTLERIVSDAMEDLAPVVSASAHAQDPE
;
A
#
# COMPACT_ATOMS: atom_id res chain seq x y z
N MET A 1 12.49 -12.16 -39.71
CA MET A 1 12.22 -10.82 -39.16
C MET A 1 10.72 -10.67 -39.06
N ARG A 2 10.22 -10.54 -37.84
CA ARG A 2 8.83 -10.22 -37.53
C ARG A 2 8.45 -8.89 -38.19
N LYS A 3 7.22 -8.75 -38.68
CA LYS A 3 6.74 -7.46 -39.19
C LYS A 3 6.61 -6.51 -37.99
N PRO A 4 7.17 -5.30 -38.03
CA PRO A 4 6.97 -4.35 -36.95
C PRO A 4 5.51 -3.92 -36.91
N ASP A 5 4.90 -4.07 -35.73
CA ASP A 5 3.54 -3.60 -35.46
C ASP A 5 3.55 -2.13 -35.05
N LYS A 6 2.44 -1.44 -35.31
CA LYS A 6 2.15 -0.11 -34.79
C LYS A 6 1.29 -0.22 -33.53
N VAL A 7 1.84 0.24 -32.41
CA VAL A 7 1.32 0.01 -31.07
C VAL A 7 0.91 1.32 -30.42
N LEU A 8 -0.30 1.35 -29.84
CA LEU A 8 -0.71 2.41 -28.94
C LEU A 8 -0.45 1.99 -27.50
N LEU A 9 0.49 2.67 -26.84
CA LEU A 9 0.83 2.45 -25.45
C LEU A 9 0.16 3.49 -24.56
N LEU A 10 -0.64 3.03 -23.61
CA LEU A 10 -1.41 3.86 -22.70
C LEU A 10 -0.82 3.77 -21.29
N HIS A 11 -0.20 4.84 -20.82
CA HIS A 11 0.38 4.94 -19.47
C HIS A 11 0.44 6.41 -19.06
N SER A 12 1.01 6.74 -17.90
CA SER A 12 1.24 8.14 -17.48
C SER A 12 2.63 8.64 -17.86
N TYR A 13 2.83 9.96 -17.90
CA TYR A 13 4.15 10.59 -17.96
C TYR A 13 4.48 11.34 -16.65
N PRO A 14 5.69 11.17 -16.08
CA PRO A 14 6.68 10.15 -16.48
C PRO A 14 6.14 8.73 -16.27
N PRO A 15 6.62 7.73 -17.03
CA PRO A 15 6.19 6.34 -16.87
C PRO A 15 6.62 5.79 -15.52
N THR A 16 5.80 4.91 -14.94
CA THR A 16 6.21 4.14 -13.77
C THR A 16 7.47 3.36 -14.12
N PRO A 17 8.59 3.51 -13.38
CA PRO A 17 9.90 2.99 -13.78
C PRO A 17 9.94 1.51 -14.17
N CYS A 18 9.21 0.66 -13.43
CA CYS A 18 9.17 -0.78 -13.68
C CYS A 18 8.35 -1.17 -14.93
N LEU A 19 7.51 -0.27 -15.45
CA LEU A 19 6.70 -0.50 -16.65
C LEU A 19 7.33 0.08 -17.92
N TYR A 20 8.31 1.00 -17.77
CA TYR A 20 8.98 1.60 -18.92
C TYR A 20 9.76 0.60 -19.79
N GLY A 21 10.16 -0.55 -19.22
CA GLY A 21 10.78 -1.65 -19.98
C GLY A 21 9.94 -2.14 -21.15
N PHE A 22 8.61 -2.09 -21.05
CA PHE A 22 7.70 -2.40 -22.18
C PHE A 22 7.87 -1.40 -23.31
N GLU A 23 7.79 -0.09 -23.03
CA GLU A 23 7.93 0.95 -24.06
C GLU A 23 9.29 0.87 -24.75
N LYS A 24 10.36 0.88 -23.95
CA LYS A 24 11.73 0.88 -24.47
C LYS A 24 12.02 -0.39 -25.26
N GLY A 25 11.54 -1.52 -24.78
CA GLY A 25 11.74 -2.82 -25.41
C GLY A 25 11.01 -2.94 -26.75
N LEU A 26 9.74 -2.53 -26.82
CA LEU A 26 8.97 -2.56 -28.06
C LEU A 26 9.61 -1.69 -29.15
N LYS A 27 10.07 -0.48 -28.79
CA LYS A 27 10.82 0.39 -29.70
C LYS A 27 12.12 -0.28 -30.17
N ALA A 28 12.86 -0.92 -29.27
CA ALA A 28 14.11 -1.62 -29.60
C ALA A 28 13.91 -2.87 -30.48
N LEU A 29 12.77 -3.55 -30.36
CA LEU A 29 12.34 -4.64 -31.25
C LEU A 29 11.85 -4.14 -32.63
N GLY A 30 11.77 -2.82 -32.83
CA GLY A 30 11.45 -2.18 -34.09
C GLY A 30 9.98 -1.83 -34.30
N HIS A 31 9.12 -1.97 -33.27
CA HIS A 31 7.72 -1.56 -33.33
C HIS A 31 7.59 -0.02 -33.41
N GLU A 32 6.55 0.46 -34.10
CA GLU A 32 6.18 1.87 -34.08
C GLU A 32 5.30 2.12 -32.85
N VAL A 33 5.87 2.66 -31.78
CA VAL A 33 5.17 2.87 -30.49
C VAL A 33 4.76 4.32 -30.31
N VAL A 34 3.46 4.56 -30.12
CA VAL A 34 2.92 5.88 -29.74
C VAL A 34 2.42 5.84 -28.31
N CYS A 35 2.97 6.70 -27.45
CA CYS A 35 2.62 6.77 -26.03
C CYS A 35 1.62 7.89 -25.76
N VAL A 36 0.50 7.58 -25.09
CA VAL A 36 -0.56 8.55 -24.78
C VAL A 36 -1.11 8.35 -23.37
N GLY A 37 -1.33 9.44 -22.63
CA GLY A 37 -2.03 9.39 -21.34
C GLY A 37 -1.84 10.64 -20.47
N PRO A 38 -2.14 10.58 -19.16
CA PRO A 38 -2.07 11.75 -18.29
C PRO A 38 -0.63 12.13 -17.95
N ARG A 39 -0.39 13.41 -17.64
CA ARG A 39 0.81 13.86 -16.93
C ARG A 39 0.54 13.85 -15.43
N VAL A 40 1.50 13.34 -14.66
CA VAL A 40 1.41 13.20 -13.21
C VAL A 40 2.65 13.78 -12.55
N ASP A 41 2.48 14.42 -11.40
CA ASP A 41 3.60 15.00 -10.65
C ASP A 41 4.37 13.89 -9.93
N ARG A 42 5.65 13.71 -10.28
CA ARG A 42 6.52 12.66 -9.73
C ARG A 42 7.92 13.20 -9.49
N ALA A 43 8.47 12.88 -8.31
CA ALA A 43 9.80 13.32 -7.87
C ALA A 43 10.95 12.88 -8.80
N TYR A 44 10.74 11.86 -9.63
CA TYR A 44 11.76 11.31 -10.54
C TYR A 44 11.65 11.83 -11.98
N GLU A 45 10.75 12.78 -12.30
CA GLU A 45 10.55 13.25 -13.68
C GLU A 45 11.83 13.83 -14.30
N GLU A 46 12.55 14.67 -13.56
CA GLU A 46 13.79 15.30 -14.05
C GLU A 46 14.88 14.24 -14.34
N GLN A 47 15.00 13.28 -13.43
CA GLN A 47 15.92 12.14 -13.57
C GLN A 47 15.56 11.28 -14.78
N PHE A 48 14.26 10.98 -14.97
CA PHE A 48 13.78 10.24 -16.14
C PHE A 48 14.09 10.98 -17.44
N ARG A 49 13.81 12.29 -17.52
CA ARG A 49 14.09 13.11 -18.72
C ARG A 49 15.59 13.13 -19.07
N ARG A 50 16.48 13.08 -18.07
CA ARG A 50 17.92 12.96 -18.29
C ARG A 50 18.31 11.60 -18.85
N LEU A 51 17.71 10.52 -18.36
CA LEU A 51 17.99 9.15 -18.78
C LEU A 51 17.41 8.85 -20.17
N GLU A 52 16.23 9.40 -20.47
CA GLU A 52 15.47 9.15 -21.71
C GLU A 52 15.05 10.48 -22.38
N PRO A 53 16.01 11.29 -22.86
CA PRO A 53 15.74 12.61 -23.42
C PRO A 53 14.95 12.58 -24.74
N GLU A 54 14.95 11.44 -25.43
CA GLU A 54 14.25 11.21 -26.70
C GLU A 54 12.85 10.59 -26.49
N CYS A 55 12.39 10.45 -25.24
CA CYS A 55 11.07 9.92 -24.94
C CYS A 55 9.96 10.87 -25.43
N GLU A 56 9.33 10.54 -26.55
CA GLU A 56 8.16 11.23 -27.07
C GLU A 56 6.87 10.76 -26.38
N TYR A 57 5.98 11.70 -26.04
CA TYR A 57 4.77 11.41 -25.30
C TYR A 57 3.65 12.41 -25.60
N ILE A 58 2.43 11.92 -25.83
CA ILE A 58 1.23 12.73 -26.09
C ILE A 58 0.37 12.79 -24.83
N GLU A 59 0.06 13.99 -24.37
CA GLU A 59 -0.88 14.16 -23.25
C GLU A 59 -2.32 13.92 -23.70
N ALA A 60 -3.02 13.04 -22.99
CA ALA A 60 -4.42 12.76 -23.25
C ALA A 60 -5.29 13.99 -22.92
N PRO A 61 -6.31 14.31 -23.75
CA PRO A 61 -7.13 15.51 -23.54
C PRO A 61 -8.10 15.39 -22.35
N ALA A 62 -8.38 14.16 -21.91
CA ALA A 62 -9.26 13.86 -20.79
C ALA A 62 -8.93 12.46 -20.23
N PRO A 63 -9.20 12.19 -18.94
CA PRO A 63 -8.92 10.90 -18.31
C PRO A 63 -9.77 9.73 -18.86
N ASP A 64 -10.95 10.02 -19.44
CA ASP A 64 -11.86 9.03 -20.02
C ASP A 64 -12.11 9.25 -21.53
N VAL A 65 -11.10 9.78 -22.22
CA VAL A 65 -11.14 10.05 -23.67
C VAL A 65 -11.60 8.82 -24.47
N GLU A 66 -12.37 9.03 -25.54
CA GLU A 66 -12.77 7.97 -26.46
C GLU A 66 -11.55 7.35 -27.16
N LEU A 67 -11.50 6.02 -27.24
CA LEU A 67 -10.40 5.30 -27.85
C LEU A 67 -10.20 5.66 -29.33
N SER A 68 -11.28 5.96 -30.06
CA SER A 68 -11.20 6.45 -31.45
C SER A 68 -10.42 7.75 -31.57
N ARG A 69 -10.54 8.66 -30.59
CA ARG A 69 -9.76 9.89 -30.55
C ARG A 69 -8.28 9.63 -30.26
N LEU A 70 -7.97 8.61 -29.45
CA LEU A 70 -6.60 8.17 -29.23
C LEU A 70 -5.97 7.58 -30.50
N PHE A 71 -6.75 6.86 -31.32
CA PHE A 71 -6.28 6.33 -32.61
C PHE A 71 -5.95 7.47 -33.58
N GLU A 72 -6.77 8.52 -33.61
CA GLU A 72 -6.48 9.73 -34.39
C GLU A 72 -5.17 10.40 -33.95
N LEU A 73 -4.94 10.53 -32.63
CA LEU A 73 -3.70 11.09 -32.08
C LEU A 73 -2.48 10.23 -32.43
N ALA A 74 -2.65 8.91 -32.52
CA ALA A 74 -1.60 7.98 -32.92
C ALA A 74 -1.39 7.88 -34.45
N GLY A 75 -2.12 8.69 -35.24
CA GLY A 75 -1.97 8.71 -36.69
C GLY A 75 -2.70 7.58 -37.42
N GLY A 76 -3.78 7.04 -36.85
CA GLY A 76 -4.74 6.17 -37.54
C GLY A 76 -4.64 4.69 -37.17
N ALA A 77 -4.46 3.83 -38.18
CA ALA A 77 -4.52 2.37 -38.03
C ALA A 77 -3.43 1.86 -37.07
N LEU A 78 -3.84 1.05 -36.09
CA LEU A 78 -2.99 0.40 -35.10
C LEU A 78 -3.12 -1.12 -35.25
N ASP A 79 -2.13 -1.86 -34.80
CA ASP A 79 -2.17 -3.32 -34.77
C ASP A 79 -2.68 -3.84 -33.42
N TRP A 80 -2.38 -3.16 -32.30
CA TRP A 80 -2.91 -3.47 -30.96
C TRP A 80 -2.69 -2.31 -29.96
N VAL A 81 -3.37 -2.40 -28.80
CA VAL A 81 -3.32 -1.41 -27.71
C VAL A 81 -2.85 -2.07 -26.42
N LEU A 82 -1.93 -1.44 -25.71
CA LEU A 82 -1.46 -1.89 -24.40
C LEU A 82 -1.62 -0.79 -23.36
N LEU A 83 -2.47 -1.04 -22.36
CA LEU A 83 -2.61 -0.23 -21.17
C LEU A 83 -1.67 -0.74 -20.10
N LEU A 84 -0.67 0.05 -19.73
CA LEU A 84 0.18 -0.17 -18.57
C LEU A 84 -0.38 0.71 -17.45
N GLN A 85 -0.69 0.12 -16.29
CA GLN A 85 -1.37 0.82 -15.20
C GLN A 85 -0.81 2.24 -14.98
N PRO A 86 -1.58 3.28 -15.32
CA PRO A 86 -1.12 4.65 -15.21
C PRO A 86 -1.01 5.07 -13.75
N ASP A 87 -0.05 5.94 -13.45
CA ASP A 87 0.20 6.49 -12.10
C ASP A 87 -0.77 7.65 -11.77
N GLY A 88 -2.03 7.53 -12.25
CA GLY A 88 -3.13 8.49 -12.19
C GLY A 88 -4.39 7.91 -12.86
N ALA A 89 -5.55 8.57 -12.73
CA ALA A 89 -6.79 8.09 -13.32
C ALA A 89 -6.76 8.20 -14.86
N PHE A 90 -6.79 7.07 -15.57
CA PHE A 90 -6.87 7.05 -17.02
C PHE A 90 -7.39 5.71 -17.55
N LEU A 91 -8.58 5.73 -18.13
CA LEU A 91 -9.22 4.57 -18.73
C LEU A 91 -10.08 5.01 -19.93
N PRO A 92 -9.64 4.72 -21.17
CA PRO A 92 -10.36 5.17 -22.35
C PRO A 92 -11.74 4.52 -22.51
N ARG A 93 -12.72 5.27 -22.98
CA ARG A 93 -14.02 4.73 -23.39
C ARG A 93 -13.92 4.02 -24.74
N GLY A 94 -14.85 3.10 -25.01
CA GLY A 94 -14.91 2.36 -26.27
C GLY A 94 -14.08 1.08 -26.32
N LEU A 95 -13.47 0.65 -25.20
CA LEU A 95 -12.72 -0.62 -25.13
C LEU A 95 -13.59 -1.85 -25.48
N ARG A 96 -14.89 -1.81 -25.14
CA ARG A 96 -15.87 -2.84 -25.49
C ARG A 96 -15.78 -3.27 -26.96
N ASP A 97 -15.72 -2.30 -27.86
CA ASP A 97 -15.79 -2.50 -29.31
C ASP A 97 -14.48 -2.12 -30.02
N CYS A 98 -13.37 -2.07 -29.29
CA CYS A 98 -12.06 -1.79 -29.87
C CYS A 98 -11.76 -2.80 -31.01
N PRO A 99 -11.46 -2.33 -32.23
CA PRO A 99 -11.35 -3.18 -33.42
C PRO A 99 -10.00 -3.90 -33.53
N VAL A 100 -9.10 -3.71 -32.56
CA VAL A 100 -7.79 -4.35 -32.47
C VAL A 100 -7.62 -4.98 -31.09
N PRO A 101 -6.69 -5.93 -30.93
CA PRO A 101 -6.39 -6.53 -29.64
C PRO A 101 -6.07 -5.48 -28.57
N THR A 102 -6.60 -5.69 -27.36
CA THR A 102 -6.37 -4.84 -26.19
C THR A 102 -5.76 -5.63 -25.05
N ILE A 103 -4.68 -5.12 -24.48
CA ILE A 103 -3.98 -5.71 -23.35
C ILE A 103 -3.98 -4.72 -22.18
N ALA A 104 -4.19 -5.19 -20.96
CA ALA A 104 -4.04 -4.38 -19.75
C ALA A 104 -3.14 -5.03 -18.71
N TRP A 105 -2.13 -4.28 -18.26
CA TRP A 105 -1.21 -4.66 -17.22
C TRP A 105 -1.51 -3.91 -15.93
N TRP A 106 -2.01 -4.61 -14.91
CA TRP A 106 -2.35 -4.04 -13.60
C TRP A 106 -1.32 -4.47 -12.54
N THR A 107 -0.59 -3.51 -11.97
CA THR A 107 0.46 -3.71 -10.96
C THR A 107 -0.06 -3.76 -9.52
N HIS A 108 -1.33 -3.41 -9.30
CA HIS A 108 -1.96 -3.36 -7.98
C HIS A 108 -3.06 -4.41 -7.75
N GLU A 109 -3.03 -5.49 -8.51
CA GLU A 109 -4.06 -6.55 -8.54
C GLU A 109 -4.42 -7.16 -7.17
N ALA A 110 -3.48 -7.15 -6.21
CA ALA A 110 -3.71 -7.63 -4.85
C ALA A 110 -4.28 -6.56 -3.88
N LYS A 111 -4.20 -5.27 -4.24
CA LYS A 111 -4.74 -4.14 -3.45
C LYS A 111 -6.10 -3.69 -3.95
N TYR A 112 -6.35 -3.80 -5.24
CA TYR A 112 -7.54 -3.29 -5.92
C TYR A 112 -8.27 -4.36 -6.74
N ALA A 113 -8.16 -5.63 -6.33
CA ALA A 113 -8.83 -6.77 -6.96
C ALA A 113 -10.33 -6.56 -7.25
N ASP A 114 -11.01 -5.79 -6.41
CA ASP A 114 -12.43 -5.49 -6.54
C ASP A 114 -12.78 -4.52 -7.67
N ILE A 115 -11.78 -3.76 -8.13
CA ILE A 115 -11.87 -2.84 -9.27
C ILE A 115 -11.29 -3.55 -10.49
N ASP A 116 -10.04 -4.01 -10.38
CA ASP A 116 -9.27 -4.56 -11.51
C ASP A 116 -10.01 -5.74 -12.17
N GLN A 117 -10.56 -6.68 -11.39
CA GLN A 117 -11.31 -7.82 -11.94
C GLN A 117 -12.55 -7.41 -12.75
N SER A 118 -13.19 -6.28 -12.40
CA SER A 118 -14.33 -5.77 -13.19
C SER A 118 -13.91 -5.16 -14.51
N LEU A 119 -12.65 -4.72 -14.62
CA LEU A 119 -12.11 -4.16 -15.86
C LEU A 119 -11.59 -5.23 -16.81
N TYR A 120 -11.27 -6.44 -16.32
CA TYR A 120 -10.73 -7.52 -17.15
C TYR A 120 -11.68 -7.93 -18.28
N TYR A 121 -12.99 -7.68 -18.16
CA TYR A 121 -13.93 -8.02 -19.23
C TYR A 121 -13.65 -7.27 -20.54
N TYR A 122 -13.09 -6.07 -20.47
CA TYR A 122 -12.90 -5.17 -21.62
C TYR A 122 -11.58 -5.39 -22.38
N PHE A 123 -10.70 -6.26 -21.89
CA PHE A 123 -9.39 -6.53 -22.49
C PHE A 123 -9.31 -7.95 -23.05
N ASP A 124 -8.58 -8.18 -24.13
CA ASP A 124 -8.35 -9.51 -24.69
C ASP A 124 -7.25 -10.27 -23.96
N ALA A 125 -6.34 -9.56 -23.30
CA ALA A 125 -5.43 -10.10 -22.30
C ALA A 125 -5.32 -9.13 -21.11
N ALA A 126 -5.42 -9.67 -19.89
CA ALA A 126 -5.17 -8.96 -18.64
C ALA A 126 -4.20 -9.81 -17.81
N PRO A 127 -2.88 -9.79 -18.13
CA PRO A 127 -1.93 -10.68 -17.51
C PRO A 127 -1.76 -10.41 -16.00
N THR A 128 -1.43 -11.46 -15.26
CA THR A 128 -1.14 -11.41 -13.82
C THR A 128 0.23 -12.02 -13.53
N VAL A 129 0.93 -11.52 -12.51
CA VAL A 129 2.25 -12.05 -12.12
C VAL A 129 2.16 -13.30 -11.25
N LEU A 130 0.95 -13.70 -10.84
CA LEU A 130 0.71 -14.85 -9.96
C LEU A 130 -0.07 -15.94 -10.73
N GLY A 131 0.51 -17.13 -10.85
CA GLY A 131 -0.13 -18.28 -11.49
C GLY A 131 -1.39 -18.74 -10.77
N SER A 132 -1.38 -18.74 -9.45
CA SER A 132 -2.55 -18.96 -8.59
C SER A 132 -3.70 -18.01 -8.90
N TYR A 133 -3.39 -16.74 -9.18
CA TYR A 133 -4.39 -15.75 -9.60
C TYR A 133 -4.92 -16.06 -11.00
N SER A 134 -4.03 -16.35 -11.96
CA SER A 134 -4.41 -16.75 -13.31
C SER A 134 -5.35 -17.96 -13.32
N ASN A 135 -5.04 -18.98 -12.51
CA ASN A 135 -5.87 -20.16 -12.31
C ASN A 135 -7.23 -19.80 -11.72
N THR A 136 -7.25 -18.96 -10.68
CA THR A 136 -8.49 -18.49 -10.05
C THR A 136 -9.38 -17.71 -11.02
N CYS A 137 -8.80 -16.88 -11.88
CA CYS A 137 -9.51 -16.20 -12.96
C CYS A 137 -10.13 -17.20 -13.93
N HIS A 138 -9.37 -18.21 -14.35
CA HIS A 138 -9.84 -19.25 -15.27
C HIS A 138 -11.02 -20.05 -14.68
N GLU A 139 -10.90 -20.48 -13.42
CA GLU A 139 -11.98 -21.16 -12.69
C GLU A 139 -13.27 -20.32 -12.59
N ARG A 140 -13.12 -18.98 -12.62
CA ARG A 140 -14.23 -18.02 -12.60
C ARG A 140 -14.75 -17.65 -14.00
N GLY A 141 -14.23 -18.28 -15.05
CA GLY A 141 -14.68 -18.06 -16.44
C GLY A 141 -14.13 -16.78 -17.08
N LEU A 142 -13.02 -16.26 -16.56
CA LEU A 142 -12.16 -15.28 -17.24
C LEU A 142 -11.13 -16.04 -18.08
N ASP A 143 -11.29 -15.98 -19.39
CA ASP A 143 -10.48 -16.71 -20.39
C ASP A 143 -9.27 -15.91 -20.88
N ASN A 144 -9.02 -14.75 -20.27
CA ASN A 144 -8.12 -13.73 -20.78
C ASN A 144 -7.09 -13.25 -19.74
N CYS A 145 -6.82 -14.03 -18.69
CA CYS A 145 -5.88 -13.66 -17.62
C CYS A 145 -4.64 -14.56 -17.62
N PRO A 146 -3.76 -14.49 -18.63
CA PRO A 146 -2.54 -15.32 -18.67
C PRO A 146 -1.60 -14.95 -17.52
N CYS A 147 -0.80 -15.91 -17.05
CA CYS A 147 0.26 -15.63 -16.09
C CYS A 147 1.52 -15.21 -16.83
N PHE A 148 2.05 -14.02 -16.53
CA PHE A 148 3.31 -13.52 -17.07
C PHE A 148 4.06 -12.75 -15.99
N ASN A 149 5.36 -12.95 -15.87
CA ASN A 149 6.21 -12.22 -14.93
C ASN A 149 7.22 -11.36 -15.68
N PHE A 150 7.29 -10.07 -15.34
CA PHE A 150 8.08 -9.06 -16.04
C PHE A 150 9.36 -8.65 -15.30
N ILE A 151 9.76 -9.37 -14.25
CA ILE A 151 10.96 -9.03 -13.45
C ILE A 151 12.19 -8.86 -14.34
N GLY A 152 12.42 -9.74 -15.32
CA GLY A 152 13.59 -9.63 -16.19
C GLY A 152 13.58 -8.45 -17.18
N MET A 153 12.49 -7.67 -17.28
CA MET A 153 12.36 -6.54 -18.21
C MET A 153 13.05 -5.25 -17.71
N ASN A 154 14.16 -5.38 -16.97
CA ASN A 154 14.88 -4.24 -16.43
C ASN A 154 15.68 -3.50 -17.51
N TRP A 155 15.19 -2.31 -17.88
CA TRP A 155 15.82 -1.43 -18.87
C TRP A 155 17.01 -0.63 -18.30
N LEU A 156 17.14 -0.56 -16.97
CA LEU A 156 18.25 0.08 -16.29
C LEU A 156 19.43 -0.88 -16.24
N GLN A 157 20.48 -0.58 -16.99
CA GLN A 157 21.68 -1.42 -17.14
C GLN A 157 22.89 -0.65 -16.58
N PRO A 158 23.04 -0.55 -15.24
CA PRO A 158 24.14 0.19 -14.64
C PRO A 158 25.47 -0.53 -14.90
N GLU A 159 26.56 0.24 -15.02
CA GLU A 159 27.90 -0.34 -15.00
C GLU A 159 28.18 -0.88 -13.59
N VAL A 160 28.46 -2.17 -13.49
CA VAL A 160 28.80 -2.80 -12.22
C VAL A 160 30.28 -2.54 -11.94
N VAL A 161 30.54 -1.71 -10.93
CA VAL A 161 31.90 -1.42 -10.48
C VAL A 161 32.33 -2.46 -9.46
N ASP A 162 33.44 -3.14 -9.73
CA ASP A 162 34.08 -4.04 -8.78
C ASP A 162 34.75 -3.24 -7.66
N GLY A 163 34.49 -3.60 -6.40
CA GLY A 163 35.00 -2.85 -5.25
C GLY A 163 34.31 -3.19 -3.94
N ASP A 164 34.80 -2.57 -2.87
CA ASP A 164 34.21 -2.69 -1.54
C ASP A 164 32.81 -2.04 -1.52
N ARG A 165 31.86 -2.74 -0.91
CA ARG A 165 30.45 -2.34 -0.81
C ARG A 165 30.19 -1.91 0.64
N PRO A 166 30.17 -0.59 0.95
CA PRO A 166 30.15 -0.10 2.32
C PRO A 166 28.84 -0.36 3.07
N ILE A 167 27.75 -0.67 2.35
CA ILE A 167 26.45 -0.96 2.95
C ILE A 167 26.30 -2.48 3.04
N ASP A 168 26.04 -3.01 4.24
CA ASP A 168 25.84 -4.44 4.42
C ASP A 168 24.50 -4.90 3.83
N VAL A 169 23.42 -4.19 4.19
CA VAL A 169 22.07 -4.52 3.71
C VAL A 169 21.30 -3.27 3.34
N ALA A 170 20.70 -3.24 2.15
CA ALA A 170 19.80 -2.17 1.72
C ALA A 170 18.38 -2.66 1.43
N PHE A 171 17.41 -1.76 1.63
CA PHE A 171 16.03 -1.92 1.17
C PHE A 171 15.50 -0.59 0.60
N VAL A 172 14.80 -0.67 -0.54
CA VAL A 172 14.07 0.46 -1.12
C VAL A 172 12.63 0.06 -1.40
N GLY A 173 11.69 0.74 -0.74
CA GLY A 173 10.27 0.48 -0.92
C GLY A 173 9.41 1.30 0.03
N SER A 174 8.09 1.18 -0.15
CA SER A 174 7.16 2.00 0.63
C SER A 174 7.15 1.61 2.13
N LEU A 175 7.08 2.60 3.01
CA LEU A 175 7.06 2.38 4.46
C LEU A 175 5.66 2.56 5.05
N ASN A 176 4.67 2.79 4.19
CA ASN A 176 3.27 2.88 4.56
C ASN A 176 2.78 1.55 5.15
N ARG A 177 2.62 1.52 6.49
CA ARG A 177 2.15 0.34 7.24
C ARG A 177 0.76 -0.12 6.84
N ALA A 178 -0.08 0.79 6.36
CA ALA A 178 -1.47 0.50 6.06
C ALA A 178 -1.60 -0.33 4.76
N LEU A 179 -0.64 -0.16 3.84
CA LEU A 179 -0.51 -0.94 2.61
C LEU A 179 0.46 -2.11 2.71
N SER A 180 1.46 -2.02 3.59
CA SER A 180 2.59 -2.96 3.62
C SER A 180 2.91 -3.46 5.02
N ARG A 181 1.85 -3.73 5.80
CA ARG A 181 1.93 -4.15 7.21
C ARG A 181 2.90 -5.30 7.45
N LEU A 182 2.80 -6.39 6.68
CA LEU A 182 3.66 -7.57 6.86
C LEU A 182 5.14 -7.23 6.62
N ARG A 183 5.43 -6.54 5.50
CA ARG A 183 6.76 -6.02 5.20
C ARG A 183 7.31 -5.13 6.31
N GLY A 184 6.50 -4.20 6.80
CA GLY A 184 6.90 -3.28 7.86
C GLY A 184 7.32 -4.01 9.14
N ARG A 185 6.65 -5.12 9.49
CA ARG A 185 7.00 -5.92 10.68
C ARG A 185 8.38 -6.57 10.55
N GLU A 186 8.72 -7.07 9.37
CA GLU A 186 10.07 -7.61 9.12
C GLU A 186 11.12 -6.51 9.00
N LEU A 187 10.76 -5.38 8.41
CA LEU A 187 11.64 -4.23 8.29
C LEU A 187 12.08 -3.67 9.66
N GLU A 188 11.20 -3.68 10.66
CA GLU A 188 11.57 -3.34 12.04
C GLU A 188 12.60 -4.30 12.64
N LYS A 189 12.56 -5.59 12.26
CA LYS A 189 13.55 -6.57 12.69
C LYS A 189 14.87 -6.41 11.92
N LEU A 190 14.80 -6.05 10.63
CA LEU A 190 15.98 -5.73 9.82
C LEU A 190 16.78 -4.58 10.40
N LEU A 191 16.11 -3.50 10.80
CA LEU A 191 16.78 -2.35 11.41
C LEU A 191 17.41 -2.67 12.78
N GLN A 192 16.89 -3.66 13.50
CA GLN A 192 17.49 -4.10 14.77
C GLN A 192 18.87 -4.75 14.58
N LEU A 193 19.22 -5.18 13.36
CA LEU A 193 20.56 -5.70 13.07
C LEU A 193 21.65 -4.63 13.21
N SER A 194 21.29 -3.33 13.15
CA SER A 194 22.23 -2.25 13.44
C SER A 194 22.80 -2.28 14.85
N ASP A 195 22.07 -2.83 15.83
CA ASP A 195 22.59 -3.03 17.19
C ASP A 195 23.71 -4.09 17.23
N GLU A 196 23.82 -4.93 16.19
CA GLU A 196 24.85 -5.96 16.02
C GLU A 196 26.06 -5.45 15.21
N GLY A 197 26.06 -4.17 14.82
CA GLY A 197 27.11 -3.58 13.98
C GLY A 197 26.94 -3.83 12.49
N ILE A 198 25.76 -4.30 12.04
CA ILE A 198 25.44 -4.47 10.62
C ILE A 198 24.92 -3.14 10.06
N GLU A 199 25.53 -2.67 8.96
CA GLU A 199 25.12 -1.42 8.32
C GLU A 199 23.86 -1.61 7.45
N VAL A 200 22.70 -1.29 8.03
CA VAL A 200 21.38 -1.41 7.39
C VAL A 200 20.89 -0.06 6.89
N VAL A 201 20.58 0.01 5.59
CA VAL A 201 20.09 1.22 4.93
C VAL A 201 18.70 1.01 4.33
N VAL A 202 17.73 1.80 4.79
CA VAL A 202 16.34 1.74 4.31
C VAL A 202 15.93 3.08 3.72
N ARG A 203 15.33 3.06 2.52
CA ARG A 203 14.80 4.25 1.84
C ARG A 203 13.41 4.05 1.25
N GLU A 204 12.63 5.12 1.26
CA GLU A 204 11.44 5.31 0.46
C GLU A 204 11.69 6.48 -0.51
N GLY A 205 10.96 6.55 -1.63
CA GLY A 205 11.04 7.70 -2.54
C GLY A 205 12.33 7.83 -3.34
N VAL A 206 13.18 6.80 -3.37
CA VAL A 206 14.40 6.75 -4.19
C VAL A 206 14.12 5.94 -5.46
N TYR A 207 14.46 6.50 -6.61
CA TYR A 207 14.11 5.98 -7.94
C TYR A 207 15.32 5.97 -8.88
N LEU A 208 15.20 5.19 -9.96
CA LEU A 208 16.11 5.13 -11.11
C LEU A 208 17.59 5.08 -10.67
N ASP A 209 18.45 5.97 -11.15
CA ASP A 209 19.90 5.87 -10.92
C ASP A 209 20.33 6.13 -9.46
N HIS A 210 19.61 6.95 -8.71
CA HIS A 210 19.85 7.09 -7.26
C HIS A 210 19.59 5.80 -6.49
N MET A 211 18.60 5.02 -6.93
CA MET A 211 18.32 3.71 -6.32
C MET A 211 19.38 2.69 -6.75
N LEU A 212 19.77 2.67 -8.03
CA LEU A 212 20.85 1.79 -8.50
C LEU A 212 22.18 2.09 -7.81
N ASP A 213 22.53 3.35 -7.58
CA ASP A 213 23.73 3.75 -6.83
C ASP A 213 23.70 3.19 -5.40
N LEU A 214 22.54 3.24 -4.73
CA LEU A 214 22.38 2.63 -3.42
C LEU A 214 22.62 1.12 -3.49
N TYR A 215 22.03 0.43 -4.47
CA TYR A 215 22.20 -1.02 -4.63
C TYR A 215 23.63 -1.42 -5.02
N ALA A 216 24.30 -0.64 -5.88
CA ALA A 216 25.69 -0.87 -6.27
C ALA A 216 26.66 -0.77 -5.09
N ARG A 217 26.32 0.03 -4.06
CA ARG A 217 27.09 0.15 -2.81
C ARG A 217 26.69 -0.87 -1.73
N SER A 218 25.72 -1.73 -2.00
CA SER A 218 25.14 -2.66 -1.03
C SER A 218 25.57 -4.10 -1.28
N LYS A 219 26.06 -4.80 -0.25
CA LYS A 219 26.42 -6.22 -0.32
C LYS A 219 25.18 -7.08 -0.58
N ILE A 220 24.12 -6.83 0.20
CA ILE A 220 22.84 -7.53 0.11
C ILE A 220 21.73 -6.50 -0.11
N VAL A 221 20.83 -6.77 -1.05
CA VAL A 221 19.55 -6.07 -1.15
C VAL A 221 18.47 -7.00 -0.64
N TRP A 222 17.86 -6.61 0.48
CA TRP A 222 16.71 -7.30 1.01
C TRP A 222 15.48 -6.89 0.21
N GLN A 223 14.77 -7.86 -0.35
CA GLN A 223 13.53 -7.66 -1.08
C GLN A 223 12.38 -8.19 -0.25
N HIS A 224 11.26 -7.46 -0.25
CA HIS A 224 10.01 -7.94 0.31
C HIS A 224 8.83 -7.25 -0.38
N SER A 225 7.81 -8.02 -0.75
CA SER A 225 6.60 -7.50 -1.39
C SER A 225 5.78 -6.63 -0.41
N GLY A 226 5.11 -5.61 -0.93
CA GLY A 226 4.13 -4.83 -0.16
C GLY A 226 2.69 -5.13 -0.56
N GLN A 227 2.43 -6.27 -1.22
CA GLN A 227 1.18 -6.54 -1.94
C GLN A 227 0.33 -7.65 -1.31
N GLY A 228 0.80 -8.30 -0.23
CA GLY A 228 0.15 -9.48 0.34
C GLY A 228 0.63 -10.76 -0.35
N GLY A 229 0.93 -11.80 0.43
CA GLY A 229 1.66 -12.97 -0.03
C GLY A 229 3.15 -12.70 -0.30
N ASN A 230 3.98 -13.73 -0.19
CA ASN A 230 5.38 -13.69 -0.61
C ASN A 230 5.41 -13.80 -2.14
N ASN A 231 5.93 -12.79 -2.81
CA ASN A 231 6.16 -12.79 -4.25
C ASN A 231 7.44 -12.01 -4.59
N LEU A 232 7.94 -12.24 -5.80
CA LEU A 232 9.05 -11.48 -6.35
C LEU A 232 8.52 -10.20 -7.01
N THR A 233 9.22 -9.10 -6.80
CA THR A 233 8.91 -7.80 -7.39
C THR A 233 9.99 -7.40 -8.37
N PHE A 234 9.71 -6.40 -9.20
CA PHE A 234 10.70 -5.82 -10.13
C PHE A 234 11.99 -5.35 -9.46
N ARG A 235 11.96 -5.09 -8.14
CA ARG A 235 13.15 -4.77 -7.33
C ARG A 235 14.23 -5.85 -7.38
N VAL A 236 13.85 -7.11 -7.61
CA VAL A 236 14.78 -8.23 -7.74
C VAL A 236 15.73 -7.98 -8.92
N SER A 237 15.21 -7.61 -10.09
CA SER A 237 16.06 -7.38 -11.26
C SER A 237 16.86 -6.10 -11.15
N GLU A 238 16.30 -5.04 -10.59
CA GLU A 238 17.03 -3.79 -10.33
C GLU A 238 18.25 -4.02 -9.41
N ALA A 239 18.09 -4.85 -8.37
CA ALA A 239 19.15 -5.18 -7.43
C ALA A 239 20.21 -6.13 -8.00
N MET A 240 19.78 -7.20 -8.69
CA MET A 240 20.67 -8.12 -9.39
C MET A 240 21.48 -7.40 -10.48
N SER A 241 20.85 -6.48 -11.22
CA SER A 241 21.54 -5.69 -12.25
C SER A 241 22.59 -4.73 -11.67
N ALA A 242 22.44 -4.34 -10.40
CA ALA A 242 23.45 -3.57 -9.67
C ALA A 242 24.56 -4.43 -9.03
N GLY A 243 24.56 -5.75 -9.28
CA GLY A 243 25.55 -6.70 -8.77
C GLY A 243 25.45 -6.98 -7.27
N ALA A 244 24.30 -6.71 -6.64
CA ALA A 244 24.08 -7.05 -5.23
C ALA A 244 23.48 -8.46 -5.10
N LEU A 245 23.80 -9.16 -4.00
CA LEU A 245 23.06 -10.38 -3.65
C LEU A 245 21.63 -9.99 -3.27
N VAL A 246 20.63 -10.62 -3.87
CA VAL A 246 19.24 -10.45 -3.45
C VAL A 246 18.88 -11.51 -2.40
N LEU A 247 18.34 -11.07 -1.28
CA LEU A 247 17.72 -11.91 -0.26
C LEU A 247 16.22 -11.61 -0.23
N ALA A 248 15.38 -12.60 -0.52
CA ALA A 248 13.94 -12.42 -0.66
C ALA A 248 13.15 -13.48 0.13
N PRO A 249 11.93 -13.19 0.60
CA PRO A 249 11.07 -14.23 1.16
C PRO A 249 10.72 -15.23 0.07
N ARG A 250 10.67 -16.52 0.42
CA ARG A 250 10.30 -17.58 -0.52
C ARG A 250 8.91 -17.31 -1.08
N PRO A 251 8.77 -17.11 -2.41
CA PRO A 251 7.48 -16.81 -2.98
C PRO A 251 6.57 -18.04 -2.94
N TYR A 252 5.28 -17.83 -2.76
CA TYR A 252 4.29 -18.92 -2.76
C TYR A 252 4.04 -19.48 -4.17
N ASP A 253 4.47 -18.74 -5.19
CA ASP A 253 4.24 -19.03 -6.60
C ASP A 253 5.42 -18.53 -7.45
N PHE A 254 5.92 -19.40 -8.35
CA PHE A 254 7.00 -19.12 -9.30
C PHE A 254 6.53 -19.14 -10.76
N ALA A 255 5.22 -19.23 -11.01
CA ALA A 255 4.67 -19.27 -12.35
C ALA A 255 4.94 -17.97 -13.14
N GLY A 256 4.82 -18.05 -14.47
CA GLY A 256 4.91 -16.89 -15.37
C GLY A 256 6.33 -16.41 -15.70
N LEU A 257 7.37 -17.01 -15.10
CA LEU A 257 8.78 -16.74 -15.43
C LEU A 257 9.27 -17.50 -16.69
N GLY A 258 8.51 -18.47 -17.19
CA GLY A 258 8.89 -19.34 -18.31
C GLY A 258 9.97 -20.38 -17.94
N ASP A 259 10.61 -20.97 -18.96
CA ASP A 259 11.52 -22.12 -18.81
C ASP A 259 12.90 -21.82 -18.18
N GLY A 260 13.24 -20.54 -17.99
CA GLY A 260 14.52 -20.07 -17.42
C GLY A 260 14.31 -19.33 -16.11
N ALA A 261 13.70 -19.99 -15.13
CA ALA A 261 13.33 -19.36 -13.86
C ALA A 261 14.57 -19.01 -13.00
N ILE A 262 14.40 -18.01 -12.14
CA ILE A 262 15.38 -17.63 -11.12
C ILE A 262 15.52 -18.79 -10.12
N GLU A 263 16.77 -19.19 -9.83
CA GLU A 263 17.07 -20.35 -8.98
C GLU A 263 17.60 -19.91 -7.60
N ASP A 264 17.05 -20.52 -6.56
CA ASP A 264 17.46 -20.32 -5.15
C ASP A 264 18.87 -20.87 -4.91
N GLY A 265 19.72 -20.10 -4.25
CA GLY A 265 21.12 -20.42 -3.98
C GLY A 265 22.05 -20.25 -5.20
N THR A 266 21.52 -19.96 -6.39
CA THR A 266 22.30 -19.74 -7.62
C THR A 266 22.22 -18.28 -8.06
N HIS A 267 21.02 -17.73 -8.22
CA HIS A 267 20.80 -16.37 -8.75
C HIS A 267 20.44 -15.36 -7.65
N LEU A 268 19.86 -15.83 -6.56
CA LEU A 268 19.51 -15.09 -5.34
C LEU A 268 19.37 -16.09 -4.19
N VAL A 269 18.97 -15.64 -3.01
CA VAL A 269 18.69 -16.52 -1.87
C VAL A 269 17.29 -16.26 -1.31
N PHE A 270 16.56 -17.34 -1.03
CA PHE A 270 15.28 -17.27 -0.33
C PHE A 270 15.39 -17.58 1.17
N TYR A 271 14.45 -17.02 1.94
CA TYR A 271 14.21 -17.36 3.35
C TYR A 271 12.72 -17.62 3.61
N ASP A 272 12.41 -18.46 4.58
CA ASP A 272 11.03 -18.81 4.97
C ASP A 272 10.52 -17.94 6.13
N ASP A 273 11.41 -17.50 7.02
CA ASP A 273 11.11 -16.54 8.08
C ASP A 273 12.27 -15.56 8.37
N PHE A 274 11.98 -14.52 9.15
CA PHE A 274 12.97 -13.48 9.41
C PHE A 274 14.15 -13.95 10.28
N ASP A 275 13.97 -14.96 11.14
CA ASP A 275 15.09 -15.47 11.94
C ASP A 275 16.11 -16.17 11.03
N GLU A 276 15.65 -16.91 10.02
CA GLU A 276 16.49 -17.43 8.94
C GLU A 276 17.12 -16.29 8.11
N ALA A 277 16.33 -15.28 7.72
CA ALA A 277 16.84 -14.12 6.98
C ALA A 277 18.01 -13.43 7.72
N ARG A 278 17.89 -13.28 9.05
CA ARG A 278 18.95 -12.72 9.90
C ARG A 278 20.22 -13.57 9.86
N ASP A 279 20.09 -14.89 9.93
CA ASP A 279 21.24 -15.79 9.93
C ASP A 279 21.91 -15.82 8.54
N LEU A 280 21.13 -15.78 7.46
CA LEU A 280 21.64 -15.63 6.09
C LEU A 280 22.35 -14.29 5.87
N ILE A 281 21.80 -13.18 6.38
CA ILE A 281 22.46 -11.86 6.33
C ILE A 281 23.84 -11.93 6.98
N ARG A 282 23.92 -12.47 8.21
CA ARG A 282 25.20 -12.63 8.93
C ARG A 282 26.17 -13.52 8.13
N HIS A 283 25.67 -14.61 7.57
CA HIS A 283 26.45 -15.54 6.75
C HIS A 283 27.06 -14.83 5.54
N TYR A 284 26.25 -14.21 4.68
CA TYR A 284 26.75 -13.62 3.43
C TYR A 284 27.53 -12.31 3.61
N ILE A 285 27.37 -11.62 4.74
CA ILE A 285 28.30 -10.53 5.11
C ILE A 285 29.70 -11.10 5.39
N ALA A 286 29.79 -12.23 6.10
CA ALA A 286 31.04 -12.87 6.48
C ALA A 286 31.69 -13.70 5.36
N HIS A 287 30.92 -14.15 4.36
CA HIS A 287 31.38 -15.01 3.26
C HIS A 287 31.31 -14.26 1.92
N GLU A 288 32.27 -13.37 1.68
CA GLU A 288 32.29 -12.49 0.52
C GLU A 288 32.35 -13.24 -0.82
N ASP A 289 33.26 -14.21 -0.97
CA ASP A 289 33.43 -14.94 -2.24
C ASP A 289 32.16 -15.70 -2.64
N GLU A 290 31.50 -16.34 -1.66
CA GLU A 290 30.24 -17.05 -1.87
C GLU A 290 29.11 -16.08 -2.23
N ARG A 291 28.97 -14.97 -1.49
CA ARG A 291 27.99 -13.92 -1.78
C ARG A 291 28.17 -13.37 -3.21
N ARG A 292 29.41 -13.05 -3.58
CA ARG A 292 29.75 -12.50 -4.90
C ARG A 292 29.45 -13.51 -6.00
N HIS A 293 29.76 -14.79 -5.79
CA HIS A 293 29.47 -15.83 -6.76
C HIS A 293 27.98 -15.88 -7.13
N ILE A 294 27.09 -15.82 -6.13
CA ILE A 294 25.64 -15.80 -6.34
C ILE A 294 25.19 -14.49 -7.01
N ALA A 295 25.69 -13.34 -6.54
CA ALA A 295 25.36 -12.04 -7.13
C ALA A 295 25.79 -11.93 -8.61
N ASP A 296 26.99 -12.41 -8.95
CA ASP A 296 27.52 -12.44 -10.31
C ASP A 296 26.72 -13.40 -11.21
N ALA A 297 26.31 -14.55 -10.67
CA ALA A 297 25.43 -15.48 -11.39
C ALA A 297 24.06 -14.85 -11.65
N GLY A 298 23.47 -14.15 -10.67
CA GLY A 298 22.24 -13.38 -10.86
C GLY A 298 22.37 -12.27 -11.92
N LEU A 299 23.46 -11.51 -11.91
CA LEU A 299 23.74 -10.50 -12.92
C LEU A 299 23.87 -11.12 -14.32
N ARG A 300 24.65 -12.20 -14.47
CA ARG A 300 24.79 -12.93 -15.75
C ARG A 300 23.45 -13.46 -16.24
N HIS A 301 22.63 -13.97 -15.33
CA HIS A 301 21.30 -14.45 -15.68
C HIS A 301 20.46 -13.34 -16.37
N LEU A 302 20.49 -12.11 -15.86
CA LEU A 302 19.71 -10.99 -16.44
C LEU A 302 20.36 -10.31 -17.66
N THR A 303 21.65 -10.52 -17.91
CA THR A 303 22.40 -9.81 -18.95
C THR A 303 22.79 -10.69 -20.12
N GLU A 304 23.06 -11.97 -19.88
CA GLU A 304 23.56 -12.94 -20.87
C GLU A 304 22.53 -14.04 -21.17
N GLU A 305 21.91 -14.62 -20.14
CA GLU A 305 21.01 -15.78 -20.31
C GLU A 305 19.57 -15.37 -20.65
N ARG A 306 19.05 -14.35 -19.96
CA ARG A 306 17.70 -13.82 -20.05
C ARG A 306 17.75 -12.28 -20.17
N PRO A 307 18.36 -11.73 -21.24
CA PRO A 307 18.45 -10.30 -21.43
C PRO A 307 17.06 -9.66 -21.53
N TRP A 308 16.91 -8.46 -20.98
CA TRP A 308 15.61 -7.77 -20.85
C TRP A 308 14.83 -7.62 -22.17
N LEU A 309 15.52 -7.46 -23.31
CA LEU A 309 14.87 -7.42 -24.63
C LEU A 309 14.21 -8.75 -25.00
N GLY A 310 14.82 -9.88 -24.66
CA GLY A 310 14.24 -11.21 -24.85
C GLY A 310 13.00 -11.42 -23.99
N GLU A 311 12.94 -10.81 -22.81
CA GLU A 311 11.71 -10.82 -21.99
C GLU A 311 10.57 -10.01 -22.63
N VAL A 312 10.89 -8.89 -23.27
CA VAL A 312 9.89 -8.10 -24.01
C VAL A 312 9.39 -8.92 -25.20
N GLU A 313 10.28 -9.58 -25.95
CA GLU A 313 9.91 -10.47 -27.06
C GLU A 313 9.01 -11.61 -26.56
N ARG A 314 9.36 -12.25 -25.43
CA ARG A 314 8.53 -13.27 -24.77
C ARG A 314 7.15 -12.74 -24.40
N PHE A 315 7.04 -11.51 -23.88
CA PHE A 315 5.74 -10.90 -23.63
C PHE A 315 4.91 -10.80 -24.90
N VAL A 316 5.51 -10.34 -26.00
CA VAL A 316 4.79 -10.24 -27.27
C VAL A 316 4.37 -11.63 -27.76
N ASP A 317 5.25 -12.63 -27.69
CA ASP A 317 4.96 -14.00 -28.15
C ASP A 317 3.91 -14.72 -27.28
N GLU A 318 4.06 -14.67 -25.95
CA GLU A 318 3.23 -15.44 -25.01
C GLU A 318 1.91 -14.75 -24.64
N VAL A 319 1.85 -13.42 -24.75
CA VAL A 319 0.66 -12.64 -24.37
C VAL A 319 -0.02 -12.06 -25.60
N VAL A 320 0.70 -11.30 -26.44
CA VAL A 320 0.08 -10.54 -27.54
C VAL A 320 -0.29 -11.48 -28.69
N ASP A 321 0.64 -12.32 -29.16
CA ASP A 321 0.40 -13.25 -30.27
C ASP A 321 -0.48 -14.43 -29.89
N ALA A 322 -0.55 -14.73 -28.59
CA ALA A 322 -1.47 -15.72 -28.05
C ALA A 322 -2.94 -15.25 -28.13
N ILE A 323 -3.20 -13.95 -28.36
CA ILE A 323 -4.57 -13.44 -28.52
C ILE A 323 -5.17 -14.01 -29.81
N PRO A 324 -6.29 -14.74 -29.72
CA PRO A 324 -6.90 -15.36 -30.89
C PRO A 324 -7.38 -14.32 -31.93
N PRO A 325 -7.32 -14.61 -33.25
CA PRO A 325 -7.82 -13.70 -34.27
C PRO A 325 -9.31 -13.34 -34.16
N ASP A 326 -10.12 -14.17 -33.47
CA ASP A 326 -11.52 -13.93 -33.15
C ASP A 326 -11.73 -13.17 -31.82
N PHE A 327 -10.69 -12.47 -31.32
CA PHE A 327 -10.67 -11.79 -30.02
C PHE A 327 -11.91 -10.95 -29.74
N LEU A 328 -12.40 -10.17 -30.71
CA LEU A 328 -13.56 -9.29 -30.52
C LEU A 328 -14.83 -10.09 -30.18
N GLY A 329 -15.04 -11.21 -30.88
CA GLY A 329 -16.15 -12.12 -30.61
C GLY A 329 -16.02 -12.76 -29.22
N ARG A 330 -14.81 -13.13 -28.81
CA ARG A 330 -14.53 -13.66 -27.47
C ARG A 330 -14.75 -12.62 -26.37
N ARG A 331 -14.34 -11.35 -26.61
CA ARG A 331 -14.58 -10.24 -25.69
C ARG A 331 -16.07 -9.98 -25.50
N HIS A 332 -16.84 -9.92 -26.58
CA HIS A 332 -18.31 -9.79 -26.51
C HIS A 332 -18.97 -10.96 -25.79
N GLU A 333 -18.52 -12.18 -26.05
CA GLU A 333 -19.00 -13.37 -25.35
C GLU A 333 -18.67 -13.36 -23.85
N ARG A 334 -17.45 -12.93 -23.47
CA ARG A 334 -17.04 -12.73 -22.07
C ARG A 334 -17.91 -11.67 -21.38
N LEU A 335 -18.10 -10.51 -22.00
CA LEU A 335 -18.99 -9.46 -21.48
C LEU A 335 -20.42 -9.99 -21.26
N ARG A 336 -20.97 -10.74 -22.24
CA ARG A 336 -22.29 -11.36 -22.13
C ARG A 336 -22.37 -12.39 -21.00
N ARG A 337 -21.35 -13.26 -20.88
CA ARG A 337 -21.26 -14.30 -19.84
C ARG A 337 -21.26 -13.69 -18.43
N HIS A 338 -20.62 -12.55 -18.26
CA HIS A 338 -20.52 -11.83 -16.98
C HIS A 338 -21.61 -10.77 -16.77
N GLY A 339 -22.59 -10.68 -17.69
CA GLY A 339 -23.73 -9.77 -17.57
C GLY A 339 -23.37 -8.29 -17.72
N VAL A 340 -22.34 -7.97 -18.50
CA VAL A 340 -21.85 -6.61 -18.72
C VAL A 340 -22.60 -5.95 -19.87
N ASP A 341 -23.71 -5.30 -19.52
CA ASP A 341 -24.44 -4.41 -20.40
C ASP A 341 -23.92 -2.97 -20.31
N ALA A 342 -24.56 -2.03 -21.02
CA ALA A 342 -24.15 -0.63 -21.05
C ALA A 342 -24.34 0.10 -19.70
N ARG A 343 -25.27 -0.37 -18.83
CA ARG A 343 -25.43 0.18 -17.48
C ARG A 343 -24.24 -0.26 -16.63
N ARG A 344 -23.93 -1.57 -16.65
CA ARG A 344 -22.81 -2.14 -15.90
C ARG A 344 -21.48 -1.56 -16.32
N GLU A 345 -21.25 -1.38 -17.62
CA GLU A 345 -20.02 -0.75 -18.14
C GLU A 345 -19.80 0.65 -17.59
N ARG A 346 -20.83 1.50 -17.60
CA ARG A 346 -20.74 2.84 -17.00
C ARG A 346 -20.45 2.78 -15.51
N MET A 347 -21.05 1.83 -14.79
CA MET A 347 -20.80 1.65 -13.35
C MET A 347 -19.38 1.18 -13.05
N ASP A 348 -18.83 0.24 -13.83
CA ASP A 348 -17.45 -0.24 -13.66
C ASP A 348 -16.45 0.90 -13.93
N TYR A 349 -16.66 1.69 -14.98
CA TYR A 349 -15.84 2.88 -15.27
C TYR A 349 -15.97 3.94 -14.19
N ALA A 350 -17.20 4.23 -13.74
CA ALA A 350 -17.43 5.21 -12.69
C ALA A 350 -16.77 4.77 -11.37
N ARG A 351 -16.80 3.47 -11.04
CA ARG A 351 -16.08 2.91 -9.89
C ARG A 351 -14.57 3.09 -10.02
N TYR A 352 -14.00 2.83 -11.20
CA TYR A 352 -12.58 3.09 -11.47
C TYR A 352 -12.25 4.57 -11.21
N PHE A 353 -12.93 5.51 -11.86
CA PHE A 353 -12.63 6.94 -11.70
C PHE A 353 -12.86 7.45 -10.28
N PHE A 354 -13.91 6.97 -9.60
CA PHE A 354 -14.18 7.29 -8.21
C PHE A 354 -13.01 6.90 -7.30
N MET A 355 -12.44 5.71 -7.51
CA MET A 355 -11.35 5.18 -6.69
C MET A 355 -10.01 5.89 -6.93
N TYR A 356 -9.78 6.42 -8.14
CA TYR A 356 -8.61 7.22 -8.44
C TYR A 356 -8.81 8.73 -8.19
N GLY A 357 -9.92 9.12 -7.55
CA GLY A 357 -10.17 10.50 -7.13
C GLY A 357 -10.76 11.42 -8.20
N GLU A 358 -11.07 10.89 -9.40
CA GLU A 358 -11.75 11.63 -10.47
C GLU A 358 -13.27 11.64 -10.25
N PHE A 359 -13.70 12.25 -9.14
CA PHE A 359 -15.10 12.23 -8.70
C PHE A 359 -16.05 12.88 -9.70
N ALA A 360 -15.60 13.93 -10.41
CA ALA A 360 -16.40 14.60 -11.43
C ALA A 360 -16.67 13.70 -12.65
N VAL A 361 -15.67 12.90 -13.06
CA VAL A 361 -15.80 11.93 -14.15
C VAL A 361 -16.74 10.80 -13.72
N ALA A 362 -16.54 10.24 -12.53
CA ALA A 362 -17.40 9.20 -11.97
C ALA A 362 -18.86 9.68 -11.87
N ARG A 363 -19.09 10.89 -11.35
CA ARG A 363 -20.43 11.50 -11.24
C ARG A 363 -21.09 11.61 -12.61
N ARG A 364 -20.40 12.14 -13.61
CA ARG A 364 -20.92 12.27 -14.98
C ARG A 364 -21.30 10.89 -15.56
N LEU A 365 -20.46 9.88 -15.36
CA LEU A 365 -20.75 8.52 -15.85
C LEU A 365 -22.00 7.90 -15.20
N TYR A 366 -22.27 8.18 -13.92
CA TYR A 366 -23.53 7.80 -13.30
C TYR A 366 -24.72 8.57 -13.90
N GLU A 367 -24.59 9.90 -14.10
CA GLU A 367 -25.63 10.76 -14.69
C GLU A 367 -25.94 10.43 -16.17
N ASP A 368 -24.96 9.92 -16.92
CA ASP A 368 -25.10 9.49 -18.31
C ASP A 368 -25.81 8.12 -18.45
N THR A 369 -26.09 7.45 -17.33
CA THR A 369 -26.86 6.19 -17.32
C THR A 369 -28.35 6.49 -17.32
N PRO A 370 -29.17 5.89 -18.20
CA PRO A 370 -30.63 6.06 -18.18
C PRO A 370 -31.22 5.76 -16.80
N ASP A 371 -32.23 6.54 -16.40
CA ASP A 371 -32.99 6.37 -15.15
C ASP A 371 -32.14 6.43 -13.87
N TRP A 372 -30.94 7.05 -13.91
CA TRP A 372 -30.02 7.13 -12.77
C TRP A 372 -30.63 7.71 -11.50
N SER A 373 -31.63 8.59 -11.63
CA SER A 373 -32.31 9.22 -10.50
C SER A 373 -33.39 8.35 -9.87
N GLU A 374 -33.88 7.34 -10.59
CA GLU A 374 -34.87 6.37 -10.12
C GLU A 374 -34.20 5.07 -9.61
N ASP A 375 -32.99 4.78 -10.07
CA ASP A 375 -32.18 3.66 -9.63
C ASP A 375 -31.46 3.99 -8.31
N ALA A 376 -31.84 3.30 -7.23
CA ALA A 376 -31.31 3.54 -5.89
C ALA A 376 -29.77 3.41 -5.78
N THR A 377 -29.16 2.49 -6.54
CA THR A 377 -27.71 2.30 -6.56
C THR A 377 -27.02 3.49 -7.23
N LEU A 378 -27.49 3.87 -8.43
CA LEU A 378 -26.92 4.98 -9.18
C LEU A 378 -27.11 6.31 -8.44
N LEU A 379 -28.30 6.55 -7.88
CA LEU A 379 -28.61 7.75 -7.11
C LEU A 379 -27.64 7.94 -5.93
N HIS A 380 -27.38 6.89 -5.17
CA HIS A 380 -26.46 7.00 -4.02
C HIS A 380 -25.00 7.09 -4.46
N HIS A 381 -24.55 6.35 -5.48
CA HIS A 381 -23.17 6.46 -5.98
C HIS A 381 -22.88 7.85 -6.57
N ARG A 382 -23.80 8.36 -7.38
CA ARG A 382 -23.75 9.72 -7.94
C ARG A 382 -23.66 10.76 -6.83
N SER A 383 -24.52 10.63 -5.81
CA SER A 383 -24.58 11.59 -4.71
C SER A 383 -23.32 11.53 -3.85
N LEU A 384 -22.75 10.33 -3.65
CA LEU A 384 -21.47 10.15 -2.96
C LEU A 384 -20.32 10.81 -3.76
N ALA A 385 -20.27 10.62 -5.08
CA ALA A 385 -19.28 11.27 -5.93
C ALA A 385 -19.36 12.79 -5.85
N ALA A 386 -20.58 13.35 -5.84
CA ALA A 386 -20.81 14.79 -5.67
C ALA A 386 -20.30 15.31 -4.31
N VAL A 387 -20.48 14.55 -3.22
CA VAL A 387 -19.93 14.88 -1.89
C VAL A 387 -18.41 14.97 -1.93
N HIS A 388 -17.74 13.98 -2.54
CA HIS A 388 -16.28 13.96 -2.63
C HIS A 388 -15.70 15.01 -3.59
N GLU A 389 -16.45 15.41 -4.61
CA GLU A 389 -16.13 16.57 -5.46
C GLU A 389 -16.23 17.91 -4.70
N GLY A 390 -16.83 17.92 -3.50
CA GLY A 390 -17.02 19.12 -2.68
C GLY A 390 -18.35 19.84 -2.92
N GLN A 391 -19.30 19.21 -3.63
CA GLN A 391 -20.65 19.76 -3.80
C GLN A 391 -21.46 19.61 -2.50
N GLN A 392 -22.33 20.60 -2.24
CA GLN A 392 -23.25 20.54 -1.11
C GLN A 392 -24.43 19.63 -1.45
N VAL A 393 -24.41 18.41 -0.91
CA VAL A 393 -25.45 17.39 -1.13
C VAL A 393 -25.94 16.88 0.21
N ASP A 394 -27.27 16.82 0.40
CA ASP A 394 -27.87 16.13 1.54
C ASP A 394 -27.80 14.60 1.35
N TYR A 395 -26.59 14.07 1.49
CA TYR A 395 -26.33 12.64 1.27
C TYR A 395 -27.06 11.76 2.28
N LEU A 396 -27.29 12.25 3.51
CA LEU A 396 -28.06 11.53 4.52
C LEU A 396 -29.53 11.38 4.10
N GLY A 397 -30.13 12.44 3.55
CA GLY A 397 -31.47 12.41 2.97
C GLY A 397 -31.57 11.42 1.81
N VAL A 398 -30.62 11.45 0.88
CA VAL A 398 -30.56 10.50 -0.26
C VAL A 398 -30.47 9.05 0.24
N VAL A 399 -29.58 8.76 1.19
CA VAL A 399 -29.46 7.40 1.73
C VAL A 399 -30.73 7.00 2.48
N HIS A 400 -31.41 7.92 3.17
CA HIS A 400 -32.68 7.62 3.83
C HIS A 400 -33.76 7.20 2.82
N GLU A 401 -33.86 7.90 1.70
CA GLU A 401 -34.77 7.56 0.58
C GLU A 401 -34.45 6.16 0.03
N VAL A 402 -33.19 5.92 -0.32
CA VAL A 402 -32.72 4.61 -0.82
C VAL A 402 -33.07 3.47 0.13
N LEU A 403 -32.83 3.66 1.44
CA LEU A 403 -33.08 2.63 2.45
C LEU A 403 -34.56 2.46 2.80
N SER A 404 -35.42 3.42 2.46
CA SER A 404 -36.87 3.29 2.65
C SER A 404 -37.48 2.27 1.69
N GLU A 405 -36.91 2.16 0.48
CA GLU A 405 -37.30 1.18 -0.54
C GLU A 405 -36.46 -0.10 -0.46
N HIS A 406 -35.16 0.04 -0.17
CA HIS A 406 -34.18 -1.04 -0.13
C HIS A 406 -33.43 -1.07 1.21
N PRO A 407 -34.06 -1.56 2.30
CA PRO A 407 -33.48 -1.54 3.64
C PRO A 407 -32.20 -2.40 3.76
N ASP A 408 -31.98 -3.34 2.84
CA ASP A 408 -30.82 -4.23 2.80
C ASP A 408 -29.71 -3.76 1.84
N HIS A 409 -29.75 -2.50 1.38
CA HIS A 409 -28.70 -1.92 0.52
C HIS A 409 -27.42 -1.64 1.33
N LEU A 410 -26.67 -2.70 1.65
CA LEU A 410 -25.49 -2.71 2.52
C LEU A 410 -24.43 -1.67 2.16
N ILE A 411 -24.12 -1.47 0.88
CA ILE A 411 -23.08 -0.51 0.49
C ILE A 411 -23.53 0.94 0.69
N ALA A 412 -24.83 1.24 0.54
CA ALA A 412 -25.38 2.56 0.86
C ALA A 412 -25.30 2.83 2.36
N LEU A 413 -25.64 1.84 3.20
CA LEU A 413 -25.45 1.89 4.65
C LEU A 413 -23.97 2.19 4.99
N PHE A 414 -23.03 1.45 4.39
CA PHE A 414 -21.62 1.55 4.71
C PHE A 414 -20.97 2.86 4.24
N ASN A 415 -21.34 3.33 3.05
CA ASN A 415 -20.90 4.64 2.57
C ASN A 415 -21.44 5.77 3.44
N CYS A 416 -22.68 5.66 3.90
CA CYS A 416 -23.27 6.59 4.85
C CYS A 416 -22.53 6.63 6.18
N VAL A 417 -22.13 5.47 6.72
CA VAL A 417 -21.24 5.40 7.91
C VAL A 417 -20.01 6.26 7.70
N CYS A 418 -19.42 6.23 6.50
CA CYS A 418 -18.16 6.90 6.26
C CYS A 418 -18.29 8.40 6.03
N VAL A 419 -19.35 8.83 5.37
CA VAL A 419 -19.71 10.26 5.31
C VAL A 419 -19.99 10.80 6.71
N VAL A 420 -20.70 10.06 7.57
CA VAL A 420 -20.94 10.46 8.97
C VAL A 420 -19.62 10.54 9.74
N CYS A 421 -18.71 9.57 9.58
CA CYS A 421 -17.41 9.57 10.27
C CYS A 421 -16.55 10.78 9.86
N VAL A 422 -16.48 11.11 8.57
CA VAL A 422 -15.73 12.28 8.08
C VAL A 422 -16.33 13.59 8.61
N ASN A 423 -17.66 13.68 8.68
CA ASN A 423 -18.36 14.90 9.12
C ASN A 423 -18.69 14.96 10.62
N ARG A 424 -18.24 13.99 11.42
CA ARG A 424 -18.64 13.85 12.83
C ARG A 424 -18.34 15.08 13.69
N SER A 425 -17.25 15.80 13.40
CA SER A 425 -16.88 17.02 14.12
C SER A 425 -17.92 18.12 13.93
N ALA A 426 -18.49 18.25 12.73
CA ALA A 426 -19.56 19.21 12.43
C ALA A 426 -20.92 18.74 12.97
N MET A 427 -21.19 17.42 12.95
CA MET A 427 -22.46 16.85 13.43
C MET A 427 -22.57 16.80 14.97
N GLY A 428 -21.43 16.72 15.65
CA GLY A 428 -21.31 16.44 17.08
C GLY A 428 -21.37 14.93 17.39
N ALA A 429 -20.53 14.49 18.33
CA ALA A 429 -20.33 13.07 18.65
C ALA A 429 -21.64 12.33 18.98
N THR A 430 -22.55 12.94 19.74
CA THR A 430 -23.84 12.33 20.12
C THR A 430 -24.75 12.04 18.91
N ASN A 431 -24.81 12.96 17.94
CA ASN A 431 -25.65 12.78 16.75
C ASN A 431 -25.02 11.77 15.79
N ALA A 432 -23.72 11.86 15.57
CA ALA A 432 -22.97 10.88 14.80
C ALA A 432 -23.14 9.47 15.41
N LEU A 433 -23.06 9.34 16.74
CA LEU A 433 -23.23 8.06 17.44
C LEU A 433 -24.64 7.49 17.24
N ARG A 434 -25.67 8.33 17.31
CA ARG A 434 -27.06 7.90 17.06
C ARG A 434 -27.20 7.35 15.63
N ALA A 435 -26.66 8.07 14.64
CA ALA A 435 -26.70 7.66 13.24
C ALA A 435 -25.96 6.32 13.02
N LEU A 436 -24.72 6.20 13.49
CA LEU A 436 -23.94 4.97 13.31
C LEU A 436 -24.58 3.75 14.00
N ARG A 437 -25.23 3.91 15.16
CA ARG A 437 -25.95 2.80 15.82
C ARG A 437 -27.16 2.32 15.02
N GLN A 438 -27.88 3.24 14.36
CA GLN A 438 -28.99 2.89 13.49
C GLN A 438 -28.49 2.13 12.26
N LEU A 439 -27.45 2.65 11.59
CA LEU A 439 -26.82 2.02 10.43
C LEU A 439 -26.27 0.62 10.77
N LEU A 440 -25.56 0.49 11.90
CA LEU A 440 -25.05 -0.80 12.39
C LEU A 440 -26.18 -1.80 12.61
N THR A 441 -27.28 -1.37 13.24
CA THR A 441 -28.44 -2.24 13.51
C THR A 441 -29.08 -2.69 12.20
N ALA A 442 -29.18 -1.81 11.20
CA ALA A 442 -29.68 -2.15 9.88
C ALA A 442 -28.79 -3.21 9.21
N MET A 443 -27.47 -2.98 9.13
CA MET A 443 -26.51 -3.94 8.55
C MET A 443 -26.56 -5.33 9.22
N GLN A 444 -26.71 -5.37 10.54
CA GLN A 444 -26.78 -6.64 11.30
C GLN A 444 -28.10 -7.40 11.08
N ARG A 445 -29.17 -6.68 10.74
CA ARG A 445 -30.49 -7.26 10.44
C ARG A 445 -30.69 -7.56 8.97
N SER A 446 -29.76 -7.14 8.11
CA SER A 446 -29.93 -7.28 6.68
C SER A 446 -30.08 -8.75 6.28
N ASP A 447 -31.09 -9.04 5.46
CA ASP A 447 -31.37 -10.37 4.97
C ASP A 447 -30.42 -10.74 3.82
N PRO A 448 -29.55 -11.75 3.96
CA PRO A 448 -28.71 -12.19 2.84
C PRO A 448 -29.51 -12.64 1.61
N GLY A 449 -30.77 -13.05 1.77
CA GLY A 449 -31.63 -13.47 0.66
C GLY A 449 -32.03 -12.35 -0.29
N SER A 450 -31.95 -11.09 0.12
CA SER A 450 -32.32 -9.92 -0.69
C SER A 450 -31.13 -9.25 -1.39
N TRP A 451 -29.90 -9.68 -1.09
CA TRP A 451 -28.70 -9.05 -1.63
C TRP A 451 -28.53 -9.30 -3.12
N THR A 452 -28.25 -8.21 -3.82
CA THR A 452 -27.70 -8.21 -5.18
C THR A 452 -26.24 -7.77 -5.13
N VAL A 453 -25.52 -7.95 -6.24
CA VAL A 453 -24.15 -7.42 -6.34
C VAL A 453 -24.09 -5.91 -6.06
N ASP A 454 -24.99 -5.15 -6.66
CA ASP A 454 -25.01 -3.68 -6.58
C ASP A 454 -25.42 -3.18 -5.18
N ALA A 455 -26.13 -4.02 -4.41
CA ALA A 455 -26.49 -3.72 -3.03
C ALA A 455 -25.31 -3.87 -2.04
N VAL A 456 -24.25 -4.59 -2.40
CA VAL A 456 -23.14 -4.96 -1.51
C VAL A 456 -21.77 -4.45 -1.98
N GLU A 457 -21.56 -4.44 -3.29
CA GLU A 457 -20.31 -4.05 -3.95
C GLU A 457 -20.50 -2.66 -4.60
N GLY A 458 -19.62 -1.70 -4.30
CA GLY A 458 -19.80 -0.33 -4.78
C GLY A 458 -18.89 0.65 -4.06
N PRO A 459 -18.79 1.88 -4.58
CA PRO A 459 -17.71 2.81 -4.35
C PRO A 459 -17.66 3.21 -2.88
N TYR A 460 -16.47 3.22 -2.33
CA TYR A 460 -16.17 3.67 -0.99
C TYR A 460 -14.85 4.42 -1.07
N ILE A 461 -14.74 5.62 -0.48
CA ILE A 461 -13.45 6.20 -0.13
C ILE A 461 -13.59 7.02 1.15
N ALA A 462 -12.98 6.55 2.24
CA ALA A 462 -12.73 7.34 3.44
C ALA A 462 -11.21 7.43 3.56
N VAL A 463 -10.64 8.62 3.34
CA VAL A 463 -9.19 8.85 3.22
C VAL A 463 -8.42 8.19 4.36
N GLN A 464 -7.88 7.00 4.05
CA GLN A 464 -6.62 6.40 4.47
C GLN A 464 -6.76 4.91 4.12
N MET A 465 -5.79 4.41 3.35
CA MET A 465 -5.72 3.03 2.88
C MET A 465 -5.50 2.07 4.05
N ARG A 466 -6.51 1.88 4.90
CA ARG A 466 -6.48 1.04 6.09
C ARG A 466 -6.45 -0.43 5.72
N ARG A 467 -6.10 -1.24 6.71
CA ARG A 467 -6.26 -2.70 6.70
C ARG A 467 -7.55 -3.19 6.04
N LEU A 468 -8.68 -2.51 6.31
CA LEU A 468 -9.98 -2.84 5.72
C LEU A 468 -9.95 -2.96 4.18
N ARG A 469 -9.21 -2.09 3.49
CA ARG A 469 -9.07 -2.11 2.03
C ARG A 469 -8.42 -3.40 1.55
N LEU A 470 -7.33 -3.81 2.22
CA LEU A 470 -6.67 -5.08 1.90
C LEU A 470 -7.58 -6.28 2.18
N GLU A 471 -8.36 -6.25 3.26
CA GLU A 471 -9.33 -7.32 3.58
C GLU A 471 -10.47 -7.39 2.55
N ILE A 472 -10.92 -6.25 2.02
CA ILE A 472 -11.89 -6.21 0.91
C ILE A 472 -11.25 -6.80 -0.35
N ALA A 473 -10.02 -6.40 -0.69
CA ALA A 473 -9.30 -6.97 -1.84
C ALA A 473 -9.20 -8.49 -1.71
N GLN A 474 -8.75 -8.96 -0.55
CA GLN A 474 -8.60 -10.38 -0.25
C GLN A 474 -9.94 -11.12 -0.34
N ALA A 475 -11.06 -10.52 0.08
CA ALA A 475 -12.38 -11.13 -0.10
C ALA A 475 -12.74 -11.36 -1.58
N TYR A 476 -12.30 -10.49 -2.49
CA TYR A 476 -12.48 -10.71 -3.93
C TYR A 476 -11.52 -11.76 -4.48
N LEU A 477 -10.34 -11.92 -3.90
CA LEU A 477 -9.38 -12.96 -4.28
C LEU A 477 -9.82 -14.33 -3.79
N ASP A 478 -10.23 -14.45 -2.53
CA ASP A 478 -10.56 -15.74 -1.90
C ASP A 478 -11.90 -16.29 -2.37
N PHE A 479 -12.90 -15.42 -2.56
CA PHE A 479 -14.27 -15.86 -2.84
C PHE A 479 -14.69 -15.48 -4.26
N PRO A 480 -15.32 -16.40 -5.02
CA PRO A 480 -15.99 -16.03 -6.27
C PRO A 480 -17.14 -15.06 -5.98
N ARG A 481 -17.63 -14.38 -7.02
CA ARG A 481 -18.79 -13.48 -6.89
C ARG A 481 -19.99 -14.28 -6.40
N GLY A 482 -20.55 -13.88 -5.26
CA GLY A 482 -21.70 -14.55 -4.66
C GLY A 482 -21.76 -14.42 -3.15
N MET A 483 -22.61 -15.26 -2.56
CA MET A 483 -23.05 -15.11 -1.18
C MET A 483 -21.92 -15.15 -0.13
N GLU A 484 -20.89 -15.97 -0.33
CA GLU A 484 -19.77 -16.06 0.60
C GLU A 484 -18.95 -14.76 0.63
N ARG A 485 -18.62 -14.23 -0.56
CA ARG A 485 -18.00 -12.91 -0.69
C ARG A 485 -18.84 -11.84 -0.03
N TRP A 486 -20.14 -11.80 -0.30
CA TRP A 486 -21.03 -10.77 0.24
C TRP A 486 -21.17 -10.84 1.76
N ARG A 487 -21.19 -12.05 2.35
CA ARG A 487 -21.12 -12.22 3.80
C ARG A 487 -19.80 -11.70 4.37
N ARG A 488 -18.67 -12.00 3.72
CA ARG A 488 -17.37 -11.46 4.13
C ARG A 488 -17.35 -9.94 4.05
N LEU A 489 -17.85 -9.34 2.97
CA LEU A 489 -17.94 -7.88 2.83
C LEU A 489 -18.85 -7.27 3.91
N ARG A 490 -20.01 -7.87 4.19
CA ARG A 490 -20.88 -7.43 5.31
C ARG A 490 -20.12 -7.46 6.62
N ASP A 491 -19.40 -8.53 6.93
CA ASP A 491 -18.62 -8.65 8.16
C ASP A 491 -17.56 -7.55 8.26
N LEU A 492 -16.88 -7.24 7.17
CA LEU A 492 -15.91 -6.15 7.08
C LEU A 492 -16.56 -4.77 7.27
N TYR A 493 -17.73 -4.52 6.69
CA TYR A 493 -18.48 -3.26 6.88
C TYR A 493 -18.97 -3.11 8.32
N VAL A 494 -19.47 -4.20 8.91
CA VAL A 494 -19.91 -4.26 10.32
C VAL A 494 -18.73 -4.05 11.27
N HIS A 495 -17.57 -4.67 10.98
CA HIS A 495 -16.33 -4.46 11.72
C HIS A 495 -15.96 -2.98 11.80
N GLU A 496 -15.86 -2.31 10.65
CA GLU A 496 -15.44 -0.90 10.59
C GLU A 496 -16.49 0.01 11.24
N THR A 497 -17.78 -0.33 11.10
CA THR A 497 -18.86 0.40 11.76
C THR A 497 -18.81 0.24 13.28
N LEU A 498 -18.60 -0.98 13.80
CA LEU A 498 -18.41 -1.25 15.23
C LEU A 498 -17.23 -0.46 15.80
N ARG A 499 -16.10 -0.45 15.09
CA ARG A 499 -14.91 0.33 15.45
C ARG A 499 -15.24 1.81 15.58
N ASN A 500 -15.90 2.39 14.58
CA ASN A 500 -16.28 3.82 14.60
C ASN A 500 -17.33 4.15 15.67
N VAL A 501 -18.29 3.26 15.94
CA VAL A 501 -19.23 3.41 17.07
C VAL A 501 -18.47 3.41 18.40
N GLY A 502 -17.48 2.52 18.57
CA GLY A 502 -16.61 2.48 19.75
C GLY A 502 -15.84 3.79 19.96
N VAL A 503 -15.26 4.34 18.90
CA VAL A 503 -14.57 5.64 18.96
C VAL A 503 -15.52 6.76 19.38
N LEU A 504 -16.73 6.83 18.82
CA LEU A 504 -17.70 7.86 19.20
C LEU A 504 -18.20 7.69 20.64
N LEU A 505 -18.32 6.45 21.15
CA LEU A 505 -18.64 6.20 22.55
C LEU A 505 -17.52 6.70 23.48
N ALA A 506 -16.27 6.46 23.11
CA ALA A 506 -15.10 6.99 23.82
C ALA A 506 -15.06 8.53 23.82
N GLU A 507 -15.35 9.17 22.68
CA GLU A 507 -15.49 10.63 22.59
C GLU A 507 -16.63 11.19 23.45
N CYS A 508 -17.66 10.39 23.72
CA CYS A 508 -18.73 10.70 24.68
C CYS A 508 -18.42 10.24 26.12
N GLU A 509 -17.17 9.87 26.43
CA GLU A 509 -16.70 9.37 27.73
C GLU A 509 -17.42 8.10 28.24
N ARG A 510 -18.04 7.33 27.34
CA ARG A 510 -18.71 6.06 27.63
C ARG A 510 -17.77 4.89 27.38
N TRP A 511 -16.71 4.81 28.17
CA TRP A 511 -15.58 3.91 27.95
C TRP A 511 -15.95 2.42 28.02
N GLU A 512 -16.81 2.01 28.95
CA GLU A 512 -17.24 0.61 29.08
C GLU A 512 -18.04 0.14 27.86
N ASP A 513 -18.93 0.99 27.34
CA ASP A 513 -19.68 0.70 26.12
C ASP A 513 -18.75 0.64 24.90
N ALA A 514 -17.77 1.55 24.84
CA ALA A 514 -16.77 1.57 23.77
C ALA A 514 -15.98 0.25 23.71
N ILE A 515 -15.55 -0.26 24.87
CA ILE A 515 -14.86 -1.54 25.00
C ILE A 515 -15.70 -2.70 24.42
N ILE A 516 -17.01 -2.72 24.66
CA ILE A 516 -17.89 -3.76 24.10
C ILE A 516 -17.87 -3.70 22.57
N MET A 517 -17.92 -2.50 21.98
CA MET A 517 -17.89 -2.33 20.54
C MET A 517 -16.54 -2.73 19.93
N PHE A 518 -15.42 -2.33 20.53
CA PHE A 518 -14.09 -2.72 20.08
C PHE A 518 -13.89 -4.24 20.14
N ARG A 519 -14.33 -4.89 21.21
CA ARG A 519 -14.29 -6.36 21.33
C ARG A 519 -15.13 -7.05 20.27
N ASN A 520 -16.31 -6.51 19.94
CA ASN A 520 -17.16 -7.05 18.89
C ASN A 520 -16.47 -6.91 17.51
N ALA A 521 -15.81 -5.77 17.24
CA ALA A 521 -15.02 -5.58 16.02
C ALA A 521 -13.86 -6.59 15.96
N LEU A 522 -13.10 -6.73 17.06
CA LEU A 522 -11.97 -7.68 17.14
C LEU A 522 -12.40 -9.16 17.04
N ARG A 523 -13.68 -9.51 17.20
CA ARG A 523 -14.15 -10.88 16.86
C ARG A 523 -14.17 -11.13 15.36
N ILE A 524 -14.29 -10.09 14.54
CA ILE A 524 -14.32 -10.17 13.08
C ILE A 524 -12.90 -10.08 12.51
N LEU A 525 -12.09 -9.13 13.00
CA LEU A 525 -10.67 -8.98 12.66
C LEU A 525 -9.81 -9.04 13.95
N PRO A 526 -9.34 -10.24 14.36
CA PRO A 526 -8.69 -10.45 15.66
C PRO A 526 -7.29 -9.86 15.84
N ASP A 527 -6.58 -9.53 14.77
CA ASP A 527 -5.20 -9.01 14.79
C ASP A 527 -5.13 -7.53 14.36
N GLU A 528 -6.21 -6.76 14.50
CA GLU A 528 -6.24 -5.35 14.11
C GLU A 528 -5.71 -4.45 15.24
N GLY A 529 -4.43 -4.06 15.13
CA GLY A 529 -3.77 -3.25 16.15
C GLY A 529 -4.42 -1.89 16.43
N PRO A 530 -4.90 -1.12 15.43
CA PRO A 530 -5.61 0.13 15.69
C PRO A 530 -6.82 -0.02 16.63
N THR A 531 -7.62 -1.07 16.49
CA THR A 531 -8.76 -1.30 17.38
C THR A 531 -8.33 -1.81 18.75
N MET A 532 -7.31 -2.66 18.82
CA MET A 532 -6.72 -3.06 20.11
C MET A 532 -6.21 -1.86 20.90
N ALA A 533 -5.55 -0.91 20.23
CA ALA A 533 -5.03 0.31 20.84
C ALA A 533 -6.16 1.21 21.37
N GLN A 534 -7.27 1.31 20.66
CA GLN A 534 -8.46 2.05 21.13
C GLN A 534 -9.12 1.36 22.33
N GLU A 535 -9.21 0.03 22.34
CA GLU A 535 -9.68 -0.71 23.53
C GLU A 535 -8.71 -0.52 24.72
N ALA A 536 -7.40 -0.58 24.46
CA ALA A 536 -6.37 -0.38 25.48
C ALA A 536 -6.44 1.04 26.09
N LEU A 537 -6.66 2.06 25.25
CA LEU A 537 -6.88 3.43 25.71
C LEU A 537 -8.09 3.52 26.63
N ALA A 538 -9.22 2.91 26.27
CA ALA A 538 -10.41 2.90 27.11
C ALA A 538 -10.15 2.21 28.47
N TRP A 539 -9.44 1.09 28.50
CA TRP A 539 -9.04 0.44 29.76
C TRP A 539 -8.11 1.31 30.61
N SER A 540 -7.16 1.99 29.98
CA SER A 540 -6.23 2.91 30.65
C SER A 540 -6.98 4.08 31.27
N THR A 541 -7.93 4.68 30.57
CA THR A 541 -8.76 5.78 31.09
C THR A 541 -9.62 5.34 32.28
N LEU A 542 -10.07 4.08 32.30
CA LEU A 542 -10.76 3.48 33.44
C LEU A 542 -9.80 3.06 34.59
N GLY A 543 -8.50 3.32 34.47
CA GLY A 543 -7.50 3.00 35.49
C GLY A 543 -7.08 1.53 35.55
N ILE A 544 -7.49 0.70 34.58
CA ILE A 544 -7.20 -0.74 34.57
C ILE A 544 -5.95 -1.00 33.71
N GLN A 545 -4.80 -0.64 34.28
CA GLN A 545 -3.52 -0.57 33.56
C GLN A 545 -3.01 -1.93 33.07
N ASP A 546 -3.19 -3.02 33.83
CA ASP A 546 -2.74 -4.35 33.42
C ASP A 546 -3.40 -4.82 32.11
N ARG A 547 -4.71 -4.54 31.96
CA ARG A 547 -5.44 -4.88 30.73
C ARG A 547 -5.03 -3.98 29.58
N ALA A 548 -4.83 -2.68 29.84
CA ALA A 548 -4.36 -1.74 28.85
C ALA A 548 -2.97 -2.14 28.32
N ALA A 549 -2.02 -2.45 29.21
CA ALA A 549 -0.68 -2.88 28.84
C ALA A 549 -0.70 -4.18 28.00
N ALA A 550 -1.48 -5.19 28.40
CA ALA A 550 -1.60 -6.43 27.65
C ALA A 550 -2.17 -6.22 26.24
N LEU A 551 -3.16 -5.33 26.09
CA LEU A 551 -3.74 -5.01 24.78
C LEU A 551 -2.79 -4.15 23.93
N TYR A 552 -2.14 -3.15 24.50
CA TYR A 552 -1.13 -2.37 23.78
C TYR A 552 0.03 -3.26 23.32
N ALA A 553 0.51 -4.20 24.13
CA ALA A 553 1.54 -5.15 23.73
C ALA A 553 1.14 -5.94 22.48
N ARG A 554 -0.09 -6.49 22.46
CA ARG A 554 -0.64 -7.18 21.28
C ARG A 554 -0.82 -6.24 20.07
N ALA A 555 -1.22 -5.00 20.31
CA ALA A 555 -1.39 -4.00 19.26
C ALA A 555 -0.06 -3.67 18.57
N VAL A 556 1.02 -3.47 19.33
CA VAL A 556 2.34 -3.10 18.77
C VAL A 556 3.12 -4.29 18.19
N GLU A 557 2.72 -5.53 18.53
CA GLU A 557 3.21 -6.76 17.89
C GLU A 557 2.53 -7.02 16.52
N SER A 558 1.27 -6.58 16.39
CA SER A 558 0.49 -6.74 15.16
C SER A 558 0.75 -5.64 14.12
N GLU A 559 1.18 -4.45 14.54
CA GLU A 559 1.39 -3.30 13.65
C GLU A 559 2.83 -2.77 13.69
N PRO A 560 3.47 -2.56 12.54
CA PRO A 560 4.76 -1.91 12.48
C PRO A 560 4.61 -0.39 12.63
N PHE A 561 5.70 0.27 13.04
CA PHE A 561 5.81 1.72 13.18
C PHE A 561 4.71 2.32 14.08
N PHE A 562 4.22 1.55 15.06
CA PHE A 562 3.16 1.97 15.98
C PHE A 562 3.75 2.77 17.15
N TRP A 563 4.49 3.84 16.81
CA TRP A 563 5.37 4.57 17.72
C TRP A 563 4.62 5.19 18.91
N GLY A 564 3.48 5.85 18.66
CA GLY A 564 2.65 6.44 19.72
C GLY A 564 2.08 5.40 20.69
N GLU A 565 1.74 4.22 20.20
CA GLU A 565 1.17 3.12 20.97
C GLU A 565 2.25 2.39 21.77
N ARG A 566 3.47 2.31 21.24
CA ARG A 566 4.66 1.89 21.99
C ARG A 566 5.01 2.88 23.10
N ALA A 567 4.88 4.19 22.85
CA ALA A 567 5.05 5.22 23.86
C ALA A 567 4.02 5.08 25.00
N LYS A 568 2.74 4.86 24.67
CA LYS A 568 1.67 4.59 25.66
C LYS A 568 1.95 3.32 26.48
N LEU A 569 2.37 2.23 25.84
CA LEU A 569 2.78 1.00 26.54
C LEU A 569 3.96 1.25 27.49
N ALA A 570 4.99 1.96 27.01
CA ALA A 570 6.16 2.28 27.79
C ALA A 570 5.81 3.16 29.01
N GLN A 571 4.93 4.15 28.86
CA GLN A 571 4.45 4.97 29.97
C GLN A 571 3.78 4.10 31.04
N ILE A 572 2.88 3.19 30.66
CA ILE A 572 2.23 2.27 31.60
C ILE A 572 3.26 1.39 32.32
N TRP A 573 4.27 0.89 31.61
CA TRP A 573 5.36 0.11 32.22
C TRP A 573 6.23 0.93 33.17
N ILE A 574 6.54 2.19 32.84
CA ILE A 574 7.29 3.10 33.73
C ILE A 574 6.52 3.32 35.04
N ASP A 575 5.21 3.55 34.95
CA ASP A 575 4.36 3.76 36.12
C ASP A 575 4.15 2.47 36.94
N GLY A 576 4.25 1.31 36.28
CA GLY A 576 4.19 -0.03 36.88
C GLY A 576 5.54 -0.64 37.30
N ASP A 577 6.57 0.17 37.53
CA ASP A 577 7.93 -0.26 37.97
C ASP A 577 8.66 -1.21 37.01
N ARG A 578 8.35 -1.13 35.71
CA ARG A 578 8.97 -1.88 34.62
C ARG A 578 9.78 -0.96 33.70
N ALA A 579 10.50 0.00 34.27
CA ALA A 579 11.27 1.00 33.52
C ALA A 579 12.33 0.40 32.58
N ARG A 580 12.95 -0.74 32.93
CA ARG A 580 13.92 -1.42 32.06
C ARG A 580 13.28 -1.95 30.77
N ASP A 581 12.08 -2.52 30.86
CA ASP A 581 11.35 -3.03 29.70
C ASP A 581 10.93 -1.88 28.78
N ALA A 582 10.50 -0.75 29.37
CA ALA A 582 10.19 0.47 28.65
C ALA A 582 11.41 1.01 27.88
N ILE A 583 12.59 1.04 28.50
CA ILE A 583 13.83 1.46 27.81
C ILE A 583 14.11 0.56 26.61
N GLY A 584 14.00 -0.77 26.77
CA GLY A 584 14.19 -1.72 25.67
C GLY A 584 13.24 -1.48 24.50
N LEU A 585 11.95 -1.26 24.79
CA LEU A 585 10.93 -0.97 23.79
C LEU A 585 11.19 0.36 23.06
N LEU A 586 11.49 1.42 23.82
CA LEU A 586 11.67 2.78 23.29
C LEU A 586 12.97 2.92 22.47
N ARG A 587 14.05 2.23 22.86
CA ARG A 587 15.28 2.19 22.05
C ARG A 587 15.04 1.55 20.68
N LYS A 588 14.31 0.43 20.62
CA LYS A 588 13.90 -0.18 19.34
C LYS A 588 13.00 0.76 18.53
N CYS A 589 12.13 1.52 19.20
CA CYS A 589 11.28 2.53 18.58
C CYS A 589 12.10 3.63 17.87
N LEU A 590 13.19 4.11 18.50
CA LEU A 590 14.08 5.12 17.91
C LEU A 590 14.82 4.64 16.65
N LEU A 591 15.02 3.33 16.47
CA LEU A 591 15.62 2.79 15.25
C LEU A 591 14.74 3.06 14.03
N THR A 592 13.42 3.14 14.20
CA THR A 592 12.46 3.30 13.09
C THR A 592 11.84 4.70 13.06
N CYS A 593 11.69 5.38 14.20
CA CYS A 593 11.18 6.76 14.29
C CYS A 593 12.29 7.78 13.99
N ARG A 594 12.72 7.89 12.72
CA ARG A 594 13.82 8.78 12.28
C ARG A 594 13.35 10.06 11.60
N VAL A 595 12.26 10.64 12.08
CA VAL A 595 11.79 11.97 11.67
C VAL A 595 11.74 12.87 12.90
N HIS A 596 12.12 14.14 12.73
CA HIS A 596 11.94 15.16 13.77
C HIS A 596 10.44 15.43 13.93
N GLY A 597 9.89 15.13 15.10
CA GLY A 597 8.47 15.31 15.35
C GLY A 597 8.07 14.95 16.78
N GLU A 598 6.81 15.20 17.11
CA GLU A 598 6.26 14.97 18.45
C GLU A 598 6.54 13.57 18.98
N GLN A 599 6.31 12.55 18.16
CA GLN A 599 6.48 11.15 18.55
C GLN A 599 7.92 10.83 18.94
N ARG A 600 8.91 11.36 18.20
CA ARG A 600 10.33 11.17 18.54
C ARG A 600 10.65 11.88 19.86
N MET A 601 10.12 13.08 20.06
CA MET A 601 10.34 13.84 21.30
C MET A 601 9.71 13.15 22.51
N ASP A 602 8.50 12.60 22.35
CA ASP A 602 7.84 11.84 23.41
C ASP A 602 8.60 10.55 23.75
N ILE A 603 9.17 9.85 22.75
CA ILE A 603 10.05 8.71 22.99
C ILE A 603 11.29 9.13 23.81
N CYS A 604 11.96 10.23 23.45
CA CYS A 604 13.11 10.75 24.19
C CYS A 604 12.75 11.16 25.63
N ARG A 605 11.59 11.81 25.80
CA ARG A 605 11.02 12.16 27.12
C ARG A 605 10.78 10.93 27.98
N LEU A 606 10.16 9.89 27.43
CA LEU A 606 9.88 8.64 28.14
C LEU A 606 11.15 7.86 28.47
N LEU A 607 12.16 7.86 27.59
CA LEU A 607 13.48 7.30 27.88
C LEU A 607 14.13 8.02 29.06
N SER A 608 14.10 9.36 29.06
CA SER A 608 14.59 10.16 30.18
C SER A 608 13.87 9.80 31.49
N LEU A 609 12.53 9.76 31.48
CA LEU A 609 11.73 9.41 32.63
C LEU A 609 12.03 7.99 33.15
N ALA A 610 12.15 7.01 32.25
CA ALA A 610 12.47 5.63 32.61
C ALA A 610 13.84 5.51 33.28
N HIS A 611 14.86 6.18 32.74
CA HIS A 611 16.19 6.23 33.35
C HIS A 611 16.18 6.94 34.71
N ALA A 612 15.38 8.00 34.86
CA ALA A 612 15.21 8.69 36.15
C ALA A 612 14.58 7.78 37.22
N ARG A 613 13.60 6.95 36.86
CA ARG A 613 13.00 5.94 37.77
C ARG A 613 14.00 4.89 38.23
N LEU A 614 15.01 4.59 37.41
CA LEU A 614 16.11 3.68 37.77
C LEU A 614 17.23 4.36 38.58
N GLY A 615 17.12 5.67 38.86
CA GLY A 615 18.15 6.45 39.55
C GLY A 615 19.32 6.88 38.65
N GLU A 616 19.21 6.69 37.33
CA GLU A 616 20.26 6.98 36.35
C GLU A 616 20.17 8.43 35.86
N SER A 617 20.22 9.37 36.81
CA SER A 617 19.94 10.80 36.60
C SER A 617 20.80 11.48 35.53
N ALA A 618 22.06 11.07 35.37
CA ALA A 618 22.93 11.60 34.31
C ALA A 618 22.48 11.14 32.91
N VAL A 619 22.02 9.88 32.79
CA VAL A 619 21.52 9.32 31.52
C VAL A 619 20.17 9.94 31.18
N ALA A 620 19.31 10.16 32.18
CA ALA A 620 18.03 10.83 31.99
C ALA A 620 18.18 12.24 31.40
N ARG A 621 19.06 13.07 31.98
CA ARG A 621 19.33 14.42 31.47
C ARG A 621 19.88 14.38 30.04
N ARG A 622 20.83 13.48 29.78
CA ARG A 622 21.45 13.33 28.47
C ARG A 622 20.42 13.06 27.35
N TRP A 623 19.37 12.28 27.61
CA TRP A 623 18.32 12.04 26.60
C TRP A 623 17.59 13.32 26.19
N LEU A 624 17.34 14.24 27.12
CA LEU A 624 16.67 15.51 26.83
C LEU A 624 17.64 16.52 26.20
N ASP A 625 18.88 16.57 26.68
CA ASP A 625 19.93 17.41 26.09
C ASP A 625 20.20 17.03 24.62
N ASP A 626 20.33 15.72 24.36
CA ASP A 626 20.52 15.19 23.01
C ASP A 626 19.30 15.49 22.13
N ALA A 627 18.07 15.33 22.64
CA ALA A 627 16.85 15.69 21.88
C ALA A 627 16.78 17.18 21.53
N MET A 628 17.18 18.06 22.46
CA MET A 628 17.28 19.50 22.21
C MET A 628 18.34 19.81 21.13
N GLN A 629 19.47 19.10 21.16
CA GLN A 629 20.51 19.20 20.14
C GLN A 629 20.01 18.71 18.77
N GLU A 630 19.26 17.61 18.72
CA GLU A 630 18.66 17.09 17.48
C GLU A 630 17.76 18.14 16.82
N ILE A 631 16.88 18.77 17.61
CA ILE A 631 15.98 19.82 17.13
C ILE A 631 16.77 21.01 16.56
N ARG A 632 17.78 21.49 17.29
CA ARG A 632 18.54 22.70 16.92
C ARG A 632 19.49 22.51 15.75
N SER A 633 20.11 21.33 15.67
CA SER A 633 21.05 21.00 14.60
C SER A 633 20.36 20.52 13.32
N GLY A 634 19.12 20.03 13.45
CA GLY A 634 18.43 19.29 12.38
C GLY A 634 19.04 17.91 12.11
N GLN A 635 20.06 17.50 12.87
CA GLN A 635 20.74 16.21 12.73
C GLN A 635 20.24 15.24 13.82
N LEU A 636 19.85 14.03 13.42
CA LEU A 636 19.47 12.98 14.36
C LEU A 636 20.72 12.38 15.03
N ARG A 637 20.61 11.90 16.26
CA ARG A 637 21.71 11.24 16.98
C ARG A 637 22.13 9.93 16.29
N GLY A 638 23.43 9.79 16.04
CA GLY A 638 24.04 8.69 15.30
C GLY A 638 24.24 9.06 13.83
N ASP A 639 25.39 8.72 13.24
CA ASP A 639 25.66 8.90 11.80
C ASP A 639 24.75 7.96 11.02
N VAL A 640 23.49 8.36 10.80
CA VAL A 640 22.56 7.48 10.10
C VAL A 640 21.67 8.25 9.15
N VAL A 641 21.67 7.77 7.92
CA VAL A 641 20.90 8.34 6.83
C VAL A 641 19.40 8.16 7.15
N PRO A 642 18.52 9.15 6.83
CA PRO A 642 17.12 9.12 7.19
C PRO A 642 16.41 7.84 6.74
N PHE A 643 15.59 7.27 7.63
CA PHE A 643 14.71 6.13 7.35
C PHE A 643 13.57 6.54 6.41
N TYR A 644 13.20 7.82 6.39
CA TYR A 644 11.99 8.36 5.81
C TYR A 644 12.29 9.70 5.13
N ASP A 645 11.70 9.96 3.96
CA ASP A 645 11.70 11.31 3.37
C ASP A 645 10.64 12.15 4.12
N PRO A 646 11.01 13.26 4.78
CA PRO A 646 10.10 14.08 5.59
C PRO A 646 8.89 14.67 4.82
N ALA A 647 8.79 14.48 3.51
CA ALA A 647 7.66 14.94 2.69
C ALA A 647 6.33 14.16 2.90
N VAL A 648 6.31 13.03 3.63
CA VAL A 648 5.10 12.21 3.78
C VAL A 648 4.72 12.00 5.26
N ASP A 649 3.49 12.36 5.64
CA ASP A 649 2.78 11.95 6.86
C ASP A 649 3.45 12.16 8.25
N VAL A 650 4.28 13.17 8.43
CA VAL A 650 4.53 13.73 9.78
C VAL A 650 4.04 15.17 9.79
N GLU A 651 3.08 15.49 10.67
CA GLU A 651 2.74 16.89 10.93
C GLU A 651 4.03 17.61 11.31
N THR A 652 4.51 18.48 10.41
CA THR A 652 5.71 19.27 10.66
C THR A 652 5.36 20.29 11.75
N MET A 653 5.61 19.90 13.00
CA MET A 653 5.55 20.84 14.11
C MET A 653 6.66 21.86 13.93
N SER A 654 6.36 23.11 14.28
CA SER A 654 7.40 24.14 14.29
C SER A 654 8.49 23.79 15.30
N ILE A 655 9.75 24.06 14.94
CA ILE A 655 10.91 23.90 15.84
C ILE A 655 10.63 24.46 17.26
N PRO A 656 10.07 25.67 17.43
CA PRO A 656 9.72 26.21 18.76
C PRO A 656 8.75 25.32 19.56
N THR A 657 7.83 24.63 18.88
CA THR A 657 6.90 23.73 19.57
C THR A 657 7.61 22.47 20.08
N LEU A 658 8.53 21.91 19.28
CA LEU A 658 9.35 20.77 19.70
C LEU A 658 10.30 21.14 20.83
N GLU A 659 10.96 22.31 20.76
CA GLU A 659 11.82 22.81 21.85
C GLU A 659 11.05 22.99 23.16
N ARG A 660 9.80 23.47 23.10
CA ARG A 660 8.95 23.58 24.28
C ARG A 660 8.65 22.22 24.92
N ILE A 661 8.28 21.21 24.12
CA ILE A 661 8.02 19.85 24.64
C ILE A 661 9.22 19.31 25.43
N VAL A 662 10.43 19.49 24.89
CA VAL A 662 11.65 19.04 25.56
C VAL A 662 11.97 19.90 26.78
N SER A 663 11.76 21.22 26.71
CA SER A 663 12.00 22.13 27.85
C SER A 663 11.08 21.83 29.03
N ASP A 664 9.79 21.63 28.78
CA ASP A 664 8.80 21.24 29.80
C ASP A 664 9.22 19.92 30.46
N ALA A 665 9.68 18.94 29.67
CA ALA A 665 10.20 17.67 30.18
C ALA A 665 11.47 17.82 31.03
N MET A 666 12.34 18.79 30.72
CA MET A 666 13.54 19.08 31.52
C MET A 666 13.16 19.70 32.88
N GLU A 667 12.15 20.57 32.90
CA GLU A 667 11.61 21.15 34.13
C GLU A 667 10.96 20.07 35.03
N ASP A 668 10.16 19.19 34.43
CA ASP A 668 9.52 18.06 35.14
C ASP A 668 10.54 17.05 35.71
N LEU A 669 11.70 16.90 35.06
CA LEU A 669 12.76 16.00 35.50
C LEU A 669 13.53 16.54 36.73
N ALA A 670 13.64 17.87 36.88
CA ALA A 670 14.43 18.52 37.92
C ALA A 670 14.10 18.05 39.37
N PRO A 671 12.82 17.94 39.80
CA PRO A 671 12.49 17.43 41.13
C PRO A 671 12.76 15.94 41.31
N VAL A 672 12.57 15.12 40.25
CA VAL A 672 12.79 13.66 40.30
C VAL A 672 14.26 13.32 40.52
N VAL A 673 15.13 14.02 39.80
CA VAL A 673 16.59 13.86 39.95
C VAL A 673 17.07 14.34 41.32
N SER A 674 16.50 15.45 41.83
CA SER A 674 16.87 16.01 43.13
C SER A 674 16.48 15.10 44.30
N ALA A 675 15.32 14.42 44.22
CA ALA A 675 14.89 13.43 45.22
C ALA A 675 15.75 12.16 45.21
N SER A 676 16.19 11.68 44.03
CA SER A 676 17.07 10.51 43.92
C SER A 676 18.47 10.74 44.53
N ALA A 677 19.00 11.97 44.42
CA ALA A 677 20.28 12.36 44.99
C ALA A 677 20.26 12.38 46.53
N HIS A 678 19.10 12.57 47.15
CA HIS A 678 18.95 12.55 48.61
C HIS A 678 18.66 11.14 49.18
N ALA A 679 18.34 10.16 48.32
CA ALA A 679 18.06 8.78 48.73
C ALA A 679 19.28 7.85 48.62
N GLN A 680 20.36 8.28 47.95
CA GLN A 680 21.61 7.52 47.79
C GLN A 680 22.68 7.82 48.86
N ASP A 681 22.41 8.73 49.80
CA ASP A 681 23.22 8.93 51.02
C ASP A 681 22.43 8.47 52.26
N PRO A 682 22.49 7.18 52.65
CA PRO A 682 22.29 6.80 54.03
C PRO A 682 23.63 6.93 54.77
N GLU A 683 23.64 7.73 55.84
CA GLU A 683 24.75 7.89 56.80
C GLU A 683 25.49 6.59 57.16
#